data_AF-A0A1N6J9R6-F1
#
_entry.id   AF-A0A1N6J9R6-F1
#
_cell.length_a   1.000
_cell.length_b   1.000
_cell.length_c   1.000
_cell.angle_alpha   90.00
_cell.angle_beta   90.00
_cell.angle_gamma   90.00
#
_symmetry.space_group_name_H-M   'P 1'
#
loop_
_entity.id
_entity.type
_entity.pdbx_description
1 polymer ?
#
loop_
_entity_poly.entity_id
_entity_poly.type
_entity_poly.pdbx_seq_one_letter_code
_entity_poly.pdbx_strand_id
1 'polypeptide(L)'
;MKKRVLGKSMGVLAQTIAFAMASAFVVACTGSNDDGGFAGGTTEDAGIIADLNVAGLTQKGPFEKGSAVTVQGIDCKTLKFTDETFEGSVKNDKGEFVVDNVTLSSTCAVFEVLGYYLNELNGKKSSEKLTLHALTNLKDRKHVNINVLTELEYERVMNLVTAQKMSFDDAKKQAEKEVLASFNIKGGIAESEDLNILEKGDGNAALLAVSVMVQANANEAKLAERLDEYSVAISQNGSLDDKVKTEIANWATNATATGKLDTIRKNIESWNLTDSVPAFETYVKALADGDSVILSSESRSSSSNVIASEAKQSSSSSVIPASSGNRPSSSATIEDPRTAYLNPNIDYGEFTDKRDGQTYKYVEIDGINWMAQSMNYATPNASSVLCPSATEKSCPVHGLIYTWEEAVNVCPDGWHLPSYDEMDSLVGYVWNKHNMDLISPLTSSKVWDRYTNEYGFSMTLPYYEPLMEDSSKKYEDCYWDRYDGLSTFWTDSLDGDGAMYYAIGISGGGFTSVSPSICMSQIRCVMGSAVSSSSVASSSSAESSSSVEPPKTALDFLNPAIEYGEFVDDRDNQKYKSVKIGDQVWMAQNLNYAYEQKTRSGSASSFCYKNEPDSCGKYGRLYLWSAALDSAAQFSKDGEGCGNEVVCEFEGKVRGVCPSGWHLPDTTEFRELLNFVGDSSATKLKANEAWGVSYENPYGFSALPAGGYDYRDEDRSINPHFDYAGGLTYFWSIVSRDHDDGYALAMDYSSRYAKLAWSYKYNARSVRCIKN
;
A
#
# COMPACT_ATOMS: atom_id res chain seq x y z
N MET A 1 -61.47 7.28 44.92
CA MET A 1 -61.17 5.82 44.86
C MET A 1 -61.44 5.35 43.43
N LYS A 2 -60.59 4.69 42.63
CA LYS A 2 -59.26 4.06 42.71
C LYS A 2 -58.57 4.18 41.31
N LYS A 3 -57.24 4.06 41.29
CA LYS A 3 -56.23 4.03 40.20
C LYS A 3 -56.58 3.04 39.05
N ARG A 4 -56.07 3.12 37.79
CA ARG A 4 -54.66 3.08 37.28
C ARG A 4 -54.65 3.53 35.78
N VAL A 5 -53.83 4.53 35.39
CA VAL A 5 -52.56 4.49 34.61
C VAL A 5 -52.73 4.01 33.15
N LEU A 6 -52.82 4.85 32.11
CA LEU A 6 -51.85 5.73 31.39
C LEU A 6 -51.02 5.03 30.28
N GLY A 7 -51.15 5.56 29.04
CA GLY A 7 -50.34 5.21 27.87
C GLY A 7 -50.82 5.89 26.56
N LYS A 8 -50.86 7.24 26.56
CA LYS A 8 -50.88 8.17 25.40
C LYS A 8 -49.55 8.05 24.62
N SER A 9 -49.30 8.45 23.37
CA SER A 9 -49.94 9.31 22.33
C SER A 9 -49.00 9.21 21.12
N MET A 10 -49.47 8.92 19.90
CA MET A 10 -49.62 9.87 18.77
C MET A 10 -48.48 10.87 18.54
N GLY A 11 -47.97 10.91 17.30
CA GLY A 11 -47.27 12.06 16.73
C GLY A 11 -46.32 11.69 15.58
N VAL A 12 -46.85 11.45 14.38
CA VAL A 12 -46.09 11.39 13.13
C VAL A 12 -45.49 12.77 12.85
N LEU A 13 -44.17 12.87 12.69
CA LEU A 13 -43.50 14.03 12.10
C LEU A 13 -42.41 13.52 11.14
N ALA A 14 -42.51 13.93 9.88
CA ALA A 14 -41.52 13.69 8.84
C ALA A 14 -40.15 14.26 9.26
N GLN A 15 -39.07 13.51 9.00
CA GLN A 15 -37.70 14.00 9.15
C GLN A 15 -37.01 14.02 7.78
N THR A 16 -36.68 15.24 7.39
CA THR A 16 -35.90 15.66 6.23
C THR A 16 -34.47 15.13 6.26
N ILE A 17 -34.01 14.58 5.13
CA ILE A 17 -32.61 14.26 4.83
C ILE A 17 -31.92 15.57 4.45
N ALA A 18 -30.76 15.85 5.04
CA ALA A 18 -29.96 17.04 4.73
C ALA A 18 -28.68 16.60 3.98
N PHE A 19 -28.57 17.00 2.71
CA PHE A 19 -27.35 16.92 1.91
C PHE A 19 -26.48 18.17 2.16
N ALA A 20 -25.18 17.97 2.38
CA ALA A 20 -24.23 19.06 2.57
C ALA A 20 -23.83 19.66 1.21
N MET A 21 -24.34 20.86 0.90
CA MET A 21 -23.90 21.67 -0.23
C MET A 21 -22.47 22.17 -0.03
N ALA A 22 -21.54 21.78 -0.91
CA ALA A 22 -20.25 22.42 -1.06
C ALA A 22 -20.42 23.84 -1.64
N SER A 23 -20.31 24.83 -0.76
CA SER A 23 -20.35 26.25 -1.11
C SER A 23 -19.00 26.67 -1.70
N ALA A 24 -18.95 26.92 -3.00
CA ALA A 24 -17.80 27.54 -3.65
C ALA A 24 -17.78 29.05 -3.34
N PHE A 25 -16.79 29.51 -2.58
CA PHE A 25 -16.51 30.93 -2.43
C PHE A 25 -15.84 31.47 -3.70
N VAL A 26 -16.54 32.36 -4.41
CA VAL A 26 -15.96 33.24 -5.42
C VAL A 26 -15.34 34.42 -4.69
N VAL A 27 -14.02 34.60 -4.80
CA VAL A 27 -13.37 35.86 -4.45
C VAL A 27 -13.65 36.86 -5.56
N ALA A 28 -14.48 37.85 -5.24
CA ALA A 28 -14.66 39.05 -6.03
C ALA A 28 -13.42 39.94 -5.91
N CYS A 29 -12.70 40.13 -7.01
CA CYS A 29 -11.80 41.27 -7.19
C CYS A 29 -12.49 42.29 -8.09
N THR A 30 -12.75 43.48 -7.54
CA THR A 30 -13.26 44.64 -8.29
C THR A 30 -12.13 45.43 -8.94
N GLY A 31 -12.31 45.78 -10.23
CA GLY A 31 -11.64 46.86 -10.97
C GLY A 31 -10.33 46.46 -11.65
N SER A 32 -10.21 46.41 -12.98
CA SER A 32 -10.47 47.53 -13.89
C SER A 32 -10.78 47.06 -15.32
N ASN A 33 -11.57 47.87 -16.02
CA ASN A 33 -12.00 47.73 -17.41
C ASN A 33 -10.85 47.44 -18.40
N ASP A 34 -11.09 46.56 -19.36
CA ASP A 34 -10.93 46.88 -20.79
C ASP A 34 -11.71 45.88 -21.66
N ASP A 35 -12.45 46.44 -22.61
CA ASP A 35 -13.38 45.78 -23.53
C ASP A 35 -12.68 44.93 -24.59
N GLY A 36 -13.24 43.76 -24.88
CA GLY A 36 -12.82 42.94 -26.03
C GLY A 36 -13.73 41.73 -26.19
N GLY A 37 -14.80 41.90 -26.98
CA GLY A 37 -15.91 40.95 -27.09
C GLY A 37 -15.53 39.55 -27.55
N PHE A 38 -16.31 38.57 -27.08
CA PHE A 38 -16.51 37.32 -27.79
C PHE A 38 -18.01 37.04 -27.93
N ALA A 39 -18.36 36.70 -29.18
CA ALA A 39 -19.70 36.49 -29.67
C ALA A 39 -20.37 35.26 -29.04
N GLY A 40 -21.70 35.27 -29.02
CA GLY A 40 -22.54 34.25 -28.40
C GLY A 40 -22.38 32.84 -28.97
N GLY A 41 -22.59 31.87 -28.08
CA GLY A 41 -22.85 30.46 -28.35
C GLY A 41 -24.03 30.02 -27.49
N THR A 42 -24.92 29.25 -28.09
CA THR A 42 -26.28 28.91 -27.67
C THR A 42 -26.39 28.08 -26.39
N THR A 43 -27.58 28.12 -25.78
CA THR A 43 -28.01 27.30 -24.65
C THR A 43 -28.02 25.80 -25.00
N GLU A 44 -26.95 25.10 -24.64
CA GLU A 44 -26.90 23.65 -24.43
C GLU A 44 -26.59 23.46 -22.94
N ASP A 45 -27.25 22.68 -22.10
CA ASP A 45 -28.45 21.87 -22.17
C ASP A 45 -28.90 21.78 -20.69
N ALA A 46 -30.15 22.11 -20.39
CA ALA A 46 -30.77 21.91 -19.07
C ALA A 46 -31.98 21.00 -19.28
N GLY A 47 -31.72 19.81 -19.81
CA GLY A 47 -32.74 18.82 -20.06
C GLY A 47 -33.11 18.10 -18.77
N ILE A 48 -34.40 17.97 -18.50
CA ILE A 48 -34.95 17.17 -17.40
C ILE A 48 -35.15 15.76 -17.94
N ILE A 49 -34.64 14.74 -17.24
CA ILE A 49 -35.01 13.35 -17.45
C ILE A 49 -36.19 13.04 -16.53
N ALA A 50 -37.25 12.46 -17.06
CA ALA A 50 -38.43 12.10 -16.27
C ALA A 50 -38.86 10.67 -16.61
N ASP A 51 -39.07 9.88 -15.55
CA ASP A 51 -39.65 8.53 -15.62
C ASP A 51 -38.92 7.61 -16.63
N LEU A 52 -37.59 7.65 -16.61
CA LEU A 52 -36.75 6.85 -17.49
C LEU A 52 -36.33 5.55 -16.81
N ASN A 53 -36.63 4.41 -17.44
CA ASN A 53 -36.01 3.15 -17.03
C ASN A 53 -34.66 3.02 -17.72
N VAL A 54 -33.59 2.95 -16.94
CA VAL A 54 -32.24 2.75 -17.44
C VAL A 54 -31.77 1.34 -17.11
N ALA A 55 -31.20 0.66 -18.10
CA ALA A 55 -30.65 -0.67 -17.95
C ALA A 55 -29.17 -0.70 -18.35
N GLY A 56 -28.45 -1.76 -18.01
CA GLY A 56 -27.03 -1.84 -18.33
C GLY A 56 -26.40 -3.13 -17.85
N LEU A 57 -25.11 -3.27 -18.11
CA LEU A 57 -24.25 -4.33 -17.61
C LEU A 57 -23.16 -3.74 -16.72
N THR A 58 -22.72 -4.51 -15.73
CA THR A 58 -21.63 -4.16 -14.82
C THR A 58 -20.48 -5.15 -15.00
N GLN A 59 -19.33 -4.69 -15.50
CA GLN A 59 -18.29 -5.56 -16.05
C GLN A 59 -16.83 -5.12 -15.77
N LYS A 60 -16.19 -5.81 -14.81
CA LYS A 60 -14.75 -6.10 -14.78
C LYS A 60 -14.55 -7.49 -15.40
N GLY A 61 -15.03 -8.51 -14.69
CA GLY A 61 -15.97 -9.47 -15.26
C GLY A 61 -17.39 -9.17 -14.77
N PRO A 62 -18.41 -9.99 -15.11
CA PRO A 62 -19.78 -9.75 -14.63
C PRO A 62 -19.83 -9.61 -13.11
N PHE A 63 -20.43 -8.53 -12.62
CA PHE A 63 -20.69 -8.39 -11.19
C PHE A 63 -21.78 -9.36 -10.74
N GLU A 64 -21.68 -9.81 -9.50
CA GLU A 64 -22.59 -10.79 -8.92
C GLU A 64 -24.00 -10.22 -8.80
N LYS A 65 -25.00 -11.08 -9.02
CA LYS A 65 -26.40 -10.78 -8.73
C LYS A 65 -26.58 -10.24 -7.31
N GLY A 66 -27.26 -9.11 -7.20
CA GLY A 66 -27.48 -8.41 -5.93
C GLY A 66 -26.45 -7.31 -5.63
N SER A 67 -25.40 -7.16 -6.44
CA SER A 67 -24.49 -6.00 -6.36
C SER A 67 -25.30 -4.70 -6.51
N ALA A 68 -24.97 -3.71 -5.68
CA ALA A 68 -25.69 -2.44 -5.64
C ALA A 68 -25.32 -1.59 -6.85
N VAL A 69 -26.32 -0.96 -7.47
CA VAL A 69 -26.13 0.01 -8.55
C VAL A 69 -26.82 1.30 -8.17
N THR A 70 -26.14 2.44 -8.25
CA THR A 70 -26.73 3.75 -8.00
C THR A 70 -26.66 4.63 -9.25
N VAL A 71 -27.64 5.53 -9.37
CA VAL A 71 -27.70 6.55 -10.43
C VAL A 71 -27.93 7.89 -9.76
N GLN A 72 -27.00 8.82 -9.94
CA GLN A 72 -27.12 10.16 -9.39
C GLN A 72 -27.00 11.21 -10.51
N GLY A 73 -27.88 12.21 -10.47
CA GLY A 73 -27.81 13.32 -11.42
C GLY A 73 -26.59 14.20 -11.19
N ILE A 74 -26.06 14.76 -12.28
CA ILE A 74 -24.99 15.75 -12.24
C ILE A 74 -25.26 16.87 -13.25
N ASP A 75 -24.90 18.10 -12.92
CA ASP A 75 -24.97 19.21 -13.87
C ASP A 75 -23.92 19.02 -14.98
N CYS A 76 -24.36 18.97 -16.25
CA CYS A 76 -23.48 18.67 -17.38
C CYS A 76 -22.32 19.68 -17.59
N LYS A 77 -22.37 20.88 -16.99
CA LYS A 77 -21.35 21.93 -17.17
C LYS A 77 -20.36 22.01 -16.01
N THR A 78 -20.85 21.75 -14.80
CA THR A 78 -20.09 21.92 -13.57
C THR A 78 -19.73 20.59 -12.92
N LEU A 79 -20.37 19.50 -13.34
CA LEU A 79 -20.28 18.15 -12.78
C LEU A 79 -20.60 18.09 -11.29
N LYS A 80 -21.31 19.10 -10.79
CA LYS A 80 -21.83 19.08 -9.42
C LYS A 80 -22.99 18.10 -9.35
N PHE A 81 -22.93 17.23 -8.34
CA PHE A 81 -24.02 16.34 -7.99
C PHE A 81 -25.31 17.11 -7.72
N THR A 82 -26.40 16.55 -8.21
CA THR A 82 -27.75 16.97 -7.86
C THR A 82 -28.28 16.07 -6.74
N ASP A 83 -29.38 16.49 -6.12
CA ASP A 83 -29.94 15.81 -4.94
C ASP A 83 -30.68 14.50 -5.28
N GLU A 84 -30.94 14.23 -6.57
CA GLU A 84 -31.68 13.05 -7.01
C GLU A 84 -30.76 11.83 -7.17
N THR A 85 -30.99 10.82 -6.33
CA THR A 85 -30.32 9.51 -6.38
C THR A 85 -31.34 8.38 -6.49
N PHE A 86 -31.06 7.41 -7.35
CA PHE A 86 -31.86 6.21 -7.56
C PHE A 86 -31.01 4.97 -7.34
N GLU A 87 -31.61 3.92 -6.79
CA GLU A 87 -30.93 2.68 -6.48
C GLU A 87 -31.54 1.51 -7.26
N GLY A 88 -30.68 0.62 -7.72
CA GLY A 88 -31.02 -0.65 -8.31
C GLY A 88 -30.05 -1.73 -7.86
N SER A 89 -30.14 -2.86 -8.55
CA SER A 89 -29.26 -4.00 -8.28
C SER A 89 -29.07 -4.86 -9.51
N VAL A 90 -27.93 -5.52 -9.58
CA VAL A 90 -27.65 -6.53 -10.60
C VAL A 90 -28.65 -7.68 -10.46
N LYS A 91 -29.31 -8.04 -11.57
CA LYS A 91 -30.45 -8.96 -11.64
C LYS A 91 -30.05 -10.39 -11.98
N ASN A 92 -28.92 -10.60 -12.66
CA ASN A 92 -28.46 -11.92 -13.10
C ASN A 92 -26.94 -12.04 -13.17
N ASP A 93 -26.47 -13.24 -13.50
CA ASP A 93 -25.06 -13.61 -13.49
C ASP A 93 -24.24 -12.99 -14.64
N LYS A 94 -24.91 -12.30 -15.59
CA LYS A 94 -24.25 -11.54 -16.66
C LYS A 94 -23.91 -10.10 -16.25
N GLY A 95 -24.31 -9.68 -15.05
CA GLY A 95 -24.11 -8.30 -14.58
C GLY A 95 -25.22 -7.34 -14.99
N GLU A 96 -26.34 -7.83 -15.56
CA GLU A 96 -27.44 -6.98 -16.04
C GLU A 96 -28.14 -6.29 -14.87
N PHE A 97 -28.35 -4.98 -14.95
CA PHE A 97 -29.12 -4.21 -13.97
C PHE A 97 -30.25 -3.41 -14.66
N VAL A 98 -31.23 -3.03 -13.85
CA VAL A 98 -32.29 -2.09 -14.23
C VAL A 98 -32.55 -1.17 -13.04
N VAL A 99 -32.66 0.13 -13.33
CA VAL A 99 -33.09 1.18 -12.40
C VAL A 99 -34.34 1.82 -12.98
N ASP A 100 -35.46 1.67 -12.27
CA ASP A 100 -36.77 2.09 -12.74
C ASP A 100 -37.10 3.52 -12.30
N ASN A 101 -37.88 4.23 -13.13
CA ASN A 101 -38.45 5.55 -12.86
C ASN A 101 -37.41 6.65 -12.53
N VAL A 102 -36.24 6.61 -13.18
CA VAL A 102 -35.18 7.62 -13.00
C VAL A 102 -35.69 8.99 -13.44
N THR A 103 -35.63 9.96 -12.53
CA THR A 103 -36.08 11.34 -12.75
C THR A 103 -34.98 12.30 -12.27
N LEU A 104 -34.34 13.00 -13.21
CA LEU A 104 -33.18 13.86 -12.94
C LEU A 104 -33.43 15.27 -13.45
N SER A 105 -32.92 16.26 -12.71
CA SER A 105 -32.95 17.67 -13.10
C SER A 105 -31.95 18.03 -14.20
N SER A 106 -31.08 17.09 -14.59
CA SER A 106 -30.07 17.19 -15.65
C SER A 106 -30.08 15.92 -16.51
N THR A 107 -29.60 16.02 -17.76
CA THR A 107 -29.42 14.86 -18.62
C THR A 107 -28.17 14.05 -18.30
N CYS A 108 -27.18 14.64 -17.60
CA CYS A 108 -25.97 13.93 -17.22
C CYS A 108 -26.15 13.21 -15.88
N ALA A 109 -25.54 12.04 -15.76
CA ALA A 109 -25.61 11.20 -14.57
C ALA A 109 -24.30 10.46 -14.32
N VAL A 110 -24.06 10.14 -13.05
CA VAL A 110 -23.07 9.17 -12.59
C VAL A 110 -23.79 7.88 -12.27
N PHE A 111 -23.29 6.78 -12.83
CA PHE A 111 -23.66 5.43 -12.45
C PHE A 111 -22.53 4.83 -11.62
N GLU A 112 -22.85 4.16 -10.53
CA GLU A 112 -21.88 3.45 -9.69
C GLU A 112 -22.34 2.02 -9.48
N VAL A 113 -21.43 1.05 -9.56
CA VAL A 113 -21.66 -0.32 -9.08
C VAL A 113 -20.67 -0.65 -7.97
N LEU A 114 -21.16 -1.27 -6.89
CA LEU A 114 -20.34 -1.85 -5.83
C LEU A 114 -20.71 -3.31 -5.63
N GLY A 115 -19.73 -4.21 -5.80
CA GLY A 115 -19.96 -5.63 -5.58
C GLY A 115 -18.77 -6.54 -5.90
N TYR A 116 -18.99 -7.83 -5.72
CA TYR A 116 -18.06 -8.87 -6.16
C TYR A 116 -18.22 -9.10 -7.66
N TYR A 117 -17.15 -9.53 -8.33
CA TYR A 117 -17.14 -9.76 -9.77
C TYR A 117 -16.50 -11.11 -10.10
N LEU A 118 -16.78 -11.65 -11.28
CA LEU A 118 -16.04 -12.80 -11.80
C LEU A 118 -14.68 -12.33 -12.35
N ASN A 119 -13.60 -12.89 -11.84
CA ASN A 119 -12.24 -12.51 -12.21
C ASN A 119 -11.76 -13.30 -13.43
N GLU A 120 -11.49 -12.61 -14.53
CA GLU A 120 -11.04 -13.19 -15.80
C GLU A 120 -9.72 -13.97 -15.67
N LEU A 121 -8.83 -13.54 -14.77
CA LEU A 121 -7.48 -14.11 -14.61
C LEU A 121 -7.48 -15.47 -13.94
N ASN A 122 -8.42 -15.72 -13.04
CA ASN A 122 -8.49 -16.97 -12.27
C ASN A 122 -9.79 -17.78 -12.48
N GLY A 123 -10.78 -17.21 -13.17
CA GLY A 123 -12.08 -17.82 -13.47
C GLY A 123 -13.05 -17.90 -12.30
N LYS A 124 -12.74 -17.32 -11.15
CA LYS A 124 -13.52 -17.41 -9.90
C LYS A 124 -14.14 -16.07 -9.55
N LYS A 125 -15.13 -16.12 -8.65
CA LYS A 125 -15.65 -14.94 -7.96
C LYS A 125 -14.55 -14.29 -7.13
N SER A 126 -14.49 -12.96 -7.15
CA SER A 126 -13.54 -12.19 -6.34
C SER A 126 -13.79 -12.34 -4.84
N SER A 127 -12.72 -12.29 -4.05
CA SER A 127 -12.72 -12.22 -2.59
C SER A 127 -12.95 -10.80 -2.09
N GLU A 128 -12.66 -9.79 -2.91
CA GLU A 128 -12.85 -8.37 -2.61
C GLU A 128 -13.93 -7.74 -3.50
N LYS A 129 -14.61 -6.74 -2.97
CA LYS A 129 -15.55 -5.92 -3.75
C LYS A 129 -14.79 -4.87 -4.54
N LEU A 130 -15.35 -4.48 -5.67
CA LEU A 130 -14.85 -3.40 -6.51
C LEU A 130 -15.95 -2.35 -6.68
N THR A 131 -15.56 -1.08 -6.72
CA THR A 131 -16.42 0.02 -7.17
C THR A 131 -16.00 0.40 -8.58
N LEU A 132 -16.95 0.58 -9.48
CA LEU A 132 -16.73 1.18 -10.80
C LEU A 132 -17.79 2.24 -11.06
N HIS A 133 -17.41 3.28 -11.81
CA HIS A 133 -18.26 4.39 -12.17
C HIS A 133 -18.42 4.52 -13.69
N ALA A 134 -19.50 5.17 -14.11
CA ALA A 134 -19.68 5.66 -15.47
C ALA A 134 -20.33 7.05 -15.47
N LEU A 135 -19.66 8.02 -16.09
CA LEU A 135 -20.22 9.33 -16.40
C LEU A 135 -20.87 9.28 -17.78
N THR A 136 -22.15 9.64 -17.88
CA THR A 136 -22.87 9.59 -19.16
C THR A 136 -23.94 10.67 -19.32
N ASN A 137 -24.36 10.90 -20.57
CA ASN A 137 -25.45 11.79 -20.95
C ASN A 137 -26.67 10.96 -21.40
N LEU A 138 -27.74 10.98 -20.61
CA LEU A 138 -28.97 10.20 -20.78
C LEU A 138 -29.96 10.77 -21.81
N LYS A 139 -29.65 11.89 -22.47
CA LYS A 139 -30.55 12.54 -23.43
C LYS A 139 -31.05 11.60 -24.52
N ASP A 140 -30.14 10.80 -25.09
CA ASP A 140 -30.40 9.95 -26.25
C ASP A 140 -30.12 8.45 -25.98
N ARG A 141 -29.90 8.06 -24.71
CA ARG A 141 -29.61 6.66 -24.32
C ARG A 141 -30.48 6.17 -23.16
N LYS A 142 -30.76 4.86 -23.18
CA LYS A 142 -31.45 4.13 -22.10
C LYS A 142 -30.66 2.94 -21.58
N HIS A 143 -29.47 2.73 -22.16
CA HIS A 143 -28.56 1.67 -21.81
C HIS A 143 -27.24 2.31 -21.39
N VAL A 144 -26.68 1.87 -20.27
CA VAL A 144 -25.42 2.38 -19.71
C VAL A 144 -24.67 1.23 -19.04
N ASN A 145 -23.61 0.74 -19.68
CA ASN A 145 -22.72 -0.22 -19.07
C ASN A 145 -21.71 0.48 -18.18
N ILE A 146 -21.43 -0.12 -17.02
CA ILE A 146 -20.40 0.32 -16.08
C ILE A 146 -19.26 -0.69 -16.17
N ASN A 147 -18.07 -0.25 -16.59
CA ASN A 147 -16.95 -1.14 -16.85
C ASN A 147 -15.60 -0.46 -16.56
N VAL A 148 -14.50 -1.19 -16.79
CA VAL A 148 -13.15 -0.69 -16.50
C VAL A 148 -12.78 0.55 -17.31
N LEU A 149 -13.24 0.69 -18.55
CA LEU A 149 -12.97 1.90 -19.33
C LEU A 149 -13.73 3.10 -18.78
N THR A 150 -15.01 2.91 -18.40
CA THR A 150 -15.81 4.01 -17.83
C THR A 150 -15.26 4.50 -16.49
N GLU A 151 -14.64 3.60 -15.70
CA GLU A 151 -13.92 3.95 -14.47
C GLU A 151 -12.67 4.79 -14.77
N LEU A 152 -11.80 4.33 -15.67
CA LEU A 152 -10.58 5.06 -16.05
C LEU A 152 -10.87 6.43 -16.70
N GLU A 153 -12.04 6.57 -17.34
CA GLU A 153 -12.50 7.83 -17.90
C GLU A 153 -13.01 8.81 -16.84
N TYR A 154 -13.46 8.34 -15.67
CA TYR A 154 -14.24 9.10 -14.70
C TYR A 154 -13.55 10.41 -14.30
N GLU A 155 -12.36 10.31 -13.71
CA GLU A 155 -11.58 11.48 -13.26
C GLU A 155 -11.09 12.34 -14.43
N ARG A 156 -10.87 11.75 -15.61
CA ARG A 156 -10.43 12.49 -16.79
C ARG A 156 -11.54 13.36 -17.35
N VAL A 157 -12.77 12.86 -17.44
CA VAL A 157 -13.93 13.65 -17.84
C VAL A 157 -14.18 14.76 -16.81
N MET A 158 -14.05 14.45 -15.52
CA MET A 158 -14.15 15.44 -14.45
C MET A 158 -13.17 16.60 -14.65
N ASN A 159 -11.90 16.29 -14.93
CA ASN A 159 -10.86 17.29 -15.19
C ASN A 159 -11.13 18.12 -16.46
N LEU A 160 -11.46 17.48 -17.57
CA LEU A 160 -11.68 18.15 -18.87
C LEU A 160 -12.83 19.15 -18.81
N VAL A 161 -13.94 18.80 -18.14
CA VAL A 161 -15.08 19.71 -18.00
C VAL A 161 -14.80 20.81 -16.97
N THR A 162 -14.29 20.47 -15.78
CA THR A 162 -14.19 21.44 -14.68
C THR A 162 -12.97 22.35 -14.78
N ALA A 163 -11.80 21.81 -15.17
CA ALA A 163 -10.56 22.57 -15.28
C ALA A 163 -10.37 23.16 -16.68
N GLN A 164 -10.64 22.37 -17.73
CA GLN A 164 -10.40 22.79 -19.12
C GLN A 164 -11.64 23.38 -19.81
N LYS A 165 -12.78 23.43 -19.11
CA LYS A 165 -14.05 24.04 -19.57
C LYS A 165 -14.59 23.43 -20.87
N MET A 166 -14.28 22.15 -21.10
CA MET A 166 -14.77 21.40 -22.25
C MET A 166 -16.25 21.03 -22.09
N SER A 167 -16.97 20.85 -23.21
CA SER A 167 -18.33 20.30 -23.16
C SER A 167 -18.28 18.85 -22.65
N PHE A 168 -19.35 18.38 -22.00
CA PHE A 168 -19.42 17.01 -21.49
C PHE A 168 -19.17 15.96 -22.59
N ASP A 169 -19.85 16.12 -23.74
CA ASP A 169 -19.76 15.17 -24.84
C ASP A 169 -18.37 15.17 -25.51
N ASP A 170 -17.71 16.33 -25.62
CA ASP A 170 -16.34 16.40 -26.15
C ASP A 170 -15.32 15.85 -25.14
N ALA A 171 -15.53 16.12 -23.84
CA ALA A 171 -14.71 15.58 -22.77
C ALA A 171 -14.76 14.05 -22.73
N LYS A 172 -15.95 13.46 -22.89
CA LYS A 172 -16.13 12.00 -22.99
C LYS A 172 -15.37 11.41 -24.18
N LYS A 173 -15.53 11.99 -25.38
CA LYS A 173 -14.81 11.54 -26.58
C LYS A 173 -13.29 11.65 -26.44
N GLN A 174 -12.81 12.70 -25.79
CA GLN A 174 -11.38 12.88 -25.55
C GLN A 174 -10.85 11.89 -24.51
N ALA A 175 -11.55 11.73 -23.38
CA ALA A 175 -11.15 10.80 -22.32
C ALA A 175 -11.08 9.35 -22.84
N GLU A 176 -12.09 8.88 -23.58
CA GLU A 176 -12.10 7.54 -24.18
C GLU A 176 -10.85 7.30 -25.05
N LYS A 177 -10.56 8.24 -25.95
CA LYS A 177 -9.40 8.17 -26.85
C LYS A 177 -8.08 8.13 -26.09
N GLU A 178 -7.96 8.94 -25.03
CA GLU A 178 -6.76 9.05 -24.18
C GLU A 178 -6.53 7.79 -23.33
N VAL A 179 -7.60 7.26 -22.73
CA VAL A 179 -7.58 5.99 -21.98
C VAL A 179 -7.11 4.86 -22.89
N LEU A 180 -7.71 4.68 -24.07
CA LEU A 180 -7.30 3.64 -25.02
C LEU A 180 -5.86 3.81 -25.51
N ALA A 181 -5.45 5.04 -25.81
CA ALA A 181 -4.10 5.35 -26.24
C ALA A 181 -3.05 4.98 -25.17
N SER A 182 -3.42 5.06 -23.88
CA SER A 182 -2.55 4.65 -22.77
C SER A 182 -2.23 3.15 -22.79
N PHE A 183 -3.07 2.34 -23.43
CA PHE A 183 -2.85 0.90 -23.65
C PHE A 183 -2.43 0.58 -25.09
N ASN A 184 -1.94 1.58 -25.83
CA ASN A 184 -1.52 1.49 -27.24
C ASN A 184 -2.63 1.04 -28.21
N ILE A 185 -3.88 1.27 -27.85
CA ILE A 185 -5.06 1.03 -28.68
C ILE A 185 -5.45 2.36 -29.35
N LYS A 186 -5.48 2.39 -30.68
CA LYS A 186 -5.77 3.60 -31.47
C LYS A 186 -7.03 3.41 -32.31
N GLY A 187 -7.72 4.50 -32.61
CA GLY A 187 -8.95 4.50 -33.38
C GLY A 187 -10.17 4.82 -32.51
N GLY A 188 -11.36 4.82 -33.10
CA GLY A 188 -12.61 5.02 -32.38
C GLY A 188 -13.29 3.69 -32.09
N ILE A 189 -13.82 3.53 -30.87
CA ILE A 189 -14.71 2.44 -30.50
C ILE A 189 -16.16 2.93 -30.47
N ALA A 190 -17.10 2.00 -30.30
CA ALA A 190 -18.39 2.38 -29.71
C ALA A 190 -18.13 2.92 -28.30
N GLU A 191 -18.96 3.86 -27.84
CA GLU A 191 -18.77 4.50 -26.55
C GLU A 191 -18.57 3.47 -25.44
N SER A 192 -17.69 3.76 -24.47
CA SER A 192 -17.37 2.81 -23.39
C SER A 192 -18.61 2.26 -22.67
N GLU A 193 -19.68 3.06 -22.53
CA GLU A 193 -20.97 2.66 -21.96
C GLU A 193 -21.78 1.66 -22.80
N ASP A 194 -21.41 1.40 -24.05
CA ASP A 194 -22.10 0.45 -24.95
C ASP A 194 -21.37 -0.90 -25.07
N LEU A 195 -20.16 -1.01 -24.50
CA LEU A 195 -19.30 -2.18 -24.67
C LEU A 195 -19.67 -3.33 -23.72
N ASN A 196 -19.46 -4.56 -24.18
CA ASN A 196 -19.82 -5.78 -23.47
C ASN A 196 -18.75 -6.88 -23.65
N ILE A 197 -18.06 -7.26 -22.58
CA ILE A 197 -16.99 -8.29 -22.63
C ILE A 197 -17.50 -9.71 -22.95
N LEU A 198 -18.82 -9.93 -22.92
CA LEU A 198 -19.44 -11.21 -23.24
C LEU A 198 -19.89 -11.31 -24.71
N GLU A 199 -19.63 -10.29 -25.53
CA GLU A 199 -20.04 -10.25 -26.94
C GLU A 199 -18.86 -10.06 -27.89
N LYS A 200 -19.00 -10.56 -29.12
CA LYS A 200 -18.00 -10.31 -30.18
C LYS A 200 -17.97 -8.83 -30.55
N GLY A 201 -16.82 -8.35 -30.98
CA GLY A 201 -16.64 -6.99 -31.47
C GLY A 201 -15.27 -6.46 -31.09
N ASP A 202 -14.72 -5.60 -31.94
CA ASP A 202 -13.37 -5.07 -31.73
C ASP A 202 -13.31 -4.16 -30.48
N GLY A 203 -14.35 -3.34 -30.25
CA GLY A 203 -14.48 -2.55 -29.02
C GLY A 203 -14.63 -3.41 -27.76
N ASN A 204 -15.42 -4.48 -27.82
CA ASN A 204 -15.58 -5.42 -26.71
C ASN A 204 -14.28 -6.17 -26.40
N ALA A 205 -13.50 -6.49 -27.44
CA ALA A 205 -12.17 -7.07 -27.31
C ALA A 205 -11.16 -6.10 -26.71
N ALA A 206 -11.24 -4.81 -27.08
CA ALA A 206 -10.41 -3.76 -26.49
C ALA A 206 -10.74 -3.55 -25.00
N LEU A 207 -12.03 -3.47 -24.63
CA LEU A 207 -12.48 -3.40 -23.24
C LEU A 207 -11.94 -4.59 -22.42
N LEU A 208 -12.11 -5.81 -22.91
CA LEU A 208 -11.62 -7.00 -22.22
C LEU A 208 -10.09 -7.02 -22.10
N ALA A 209 -9.37 -6.54 -23.12
CA ALA A 209 -7.92 -6.43 -23.07
C ALA A 209 -7.47 -5.43 -22.00
N VAL A 210 -8.09 -4.25 -21.93
CA VAL A 210 -7.80 -3.25 -20.89
C VAL A 210 -8.14 -3.80 -19.50
N SER A 211 -9.30 -4.43 -19.35
CA SER A 211 -9.71 -5.06 -18.08
C SER A 211 -8.68 -6.07 -17.57
N VAL A 212 -8.15 -6.90 -18.47
CA VAL A 212 -7.11 -7.89 -18.16
C VAL A 212 -5.76 -7.24 -17.87
N MET A 213 -5.35 -6.22 -18.63
CA MET A 213 -4.08 -5.51 -18.47
C MET A 213 -4.02 -4.63 -17.21
N VAL A 214 -5.13 -3.99 -16.84
CA VAL A 214 -5.23 -3.24 -15.59
C VAL A 214 -5.03 -4.17 -14.40
N GLN A 215 -5.64 -5.35 -14.41
CA GLN A 215 -5.45 -6.30 -13.33
C GLN A 215 -4.08 -6.98 -13.37
N ALA A 216 -3.60 -7.42 -14.54
CA ALA A 216 -2.27 -7.98 -14.76
C ALA A 216 -1.77 -9.03 -13.73
N ASN A 217 -0.98 -8.60 -12.74
CA ASN A 217 -0.48 -9.40 -11.62
C ASN A 217 -0.99 -8.89 -10.26
N ALA A 218 -1.79 -7.83 -10.24
CA ALA A 218 -2.45 -7.35 -9.05
C ALA A 218 -3.47 -8.40 -8.56
N ASN A 219 -3.41 -8.69 -7.27
CA ASN A 219 -4.47 -9.44 -6.61
C ASN A 219 -5.71 -8.55 -6.47
N GLU A 220 -6.81 -9.16 -6.05
CA GLU A 220 -8.13 -8.49 -6.02
C GLU A 220 -8.16 -7.34 -5.00
N ALA A 221 -7.34 -7.39 -3.95
CA ALA A 221 -7.20 -6.31 -2.96
C ALA A 221 -6.46 -5.08 -3.51
N LYS A 222 -5.50 -5.27 -4.43
CA LYS A 222 -4.74 -4.19 -5.07
C LYS A 222 -5.38 -3.66 -6.35
N LEU A 223 -6.39 -4.32 -6.89
CA LEU A 223 -7.03 -3.88 -8.14
C LEU A 223 -7.70 -2.51 -8.00
N ALA A 224 -8.36 -2.24 -6.86
CA ALA A 224 -9.02 -0.96 -6.61
C ALA A 224 -7.99 0.19 -6.51
N GLU A 225 -6.91 -0.02 -5.78
CA GLU A 225 -5.79 0.92 -5.68
C GLU A 225 -5.16 1.21 -7.05
N ARG A 226 -4.94 0.17 -7.85
CA ARG A 226 -4.39 0.32 -9.20
C ARG A 226 -5.31 1.09 -10.15
N LEU A 227 -6.62 0.86 -10.08
CA LEU A 227 -7.60 1.63 -10.84
C LEU A 227 -7.58 3.11 -10.45
N ASP A 228 -7.45 3.42 -9.16
CA ASP A 228 -7.32 4.79 -8.66
C ASP A 228 -6.03 5.45 -9.15
N GLU A 229 -4.88 4.78 -9.01
CA GLU A 229 -3.58 5.25 -9.53
C GLU A 229 -3.64 5.57 -11.02
N TYR A 230 -4.22 4.67 -11.81
CA TYR A 230 -4.31 4.82 -13.27
C TYR A 230 -5.26 5.96 -13.64
N SER A 231 -6.39 6.06 -12.95
CA SER A 231 -7.37 7.14 -13.15
C SER A 231 -6.76 8.50 -12.81
N VAL A 232 -6.01 8.61 -11.71
CA VAL A 232 -5.29 9.83 -11.33
C VAL A 232 -4.24 10.21 -12.37
N ALA A 233 -3.40 9.27 -12.82
CA ALA A 233 -2.40 9.55 -13.84
C ALA A 233 -3.04 10.07 -15.14
N ILE A 234 -4.07 9.37 -15.64
CA ILE A 234 -4.79 9.75 -16.86
C ILE A 234 -5.50 11.10 -16.68
N SER A 235 -6.06 11.40 -15.49
CA SER A 235 -6.77 12.66 -15.25
C SER A 235 -5.93 13.91 -15.53
N GLN A 236 -4.62 13.85 -15.27
CA GLN A 236 -3.71 15.00 -15.33
C GLN A 236 -3.38 15.38 -16.78
N ASN A 237 -2.98 14.41 -17.60
CA ASN A 237 -2.44 14.66 -18.93
C ASN A 237 -3.02 13.75 -20.04
N GLY A 238 -4.02 12.92 -19.73
CA GLY A 238 -4.63 12.00 -20.68
C GLY A 238 -3.78 10.77 -20.98
N SER A 239 -2.85 10.41 -20.09
CA SER A 239 -1.91 9.32 -20.31
C SER A 239 -1.50 8.64 -19.01
N LEU A 240 -1.31 7.32 -19.06
CA LEU A 240 -0.54 6.61 -18.04
C LEU A 240 0.94 7.03 -18.06
N ASP A 241 1.61 6.89 -16.92
CA ASP A 241 3.05 7.12 -16.79
C ASP A 241 3.86 6.10 -17.60
N ASP A 242 5.00 6.52 -18.13
CA ASP A 242 5.85 5.65 -18.97
C ASP A 242 6.35 4.41 -18.22
N LYS A 243 6.58 4.53 -16.90
CA LYS A 243 6.90 3.39 -16.02
C LYS A 243 5.76 2.38 -16.00
N VAL A 244 4.54 2.84 -15.75
CA VAL A 244 3.32 2.00 -15.72
C VAL A 244 3.07 1.34 -17.06
N LYS A 245 3.19 2.09 -18.17
CA LYS A 245 3.07 1.53 -19.53
C LYS A 245 4.10 0.44 -19.79
N THR A 246 5.33 0.63 -19.31
CA THR A 246 6.41 -0.36 -19.42
C THR A 246 6.10 -1.62 -18.63
N GLU A 247 5.55 -1.49 -17.41
CA GLU A 247 5.13 -2.63 -16.60
C GLU A 247 4.00 -3.44 -17.26
N ILE A 248 3.00 -2.75 -17.81
CA ILE A 248 1.90 -3.39 -18.54
C ILE A 248 2.42 -4.10 -19.80
N ALA A 249 3.32 -3.47 -20.55
CA ALA A 249 3.95 -4.08 -21.73
C ALA A 249 4.77 -5.32 -21.36
N ASN A 250 5.58 -5.25 -20.30
CA ASN A 250 6.35 -6.39 -19.79
C ASN A 250 5.44 -7.55 -19.37
N TRP A 251 4.33 -7.24 -18.70
CA TRP A 251 3.31 -8.23 -18.36
C TRP A 251 2.69 -8.86 -19.62
N ALA A 252 2.32 -8.05 -20.62
CA ALA A 252 1.73 -8.52 -21.86
C ALA A 252 2.68 -9.47 -22.62
N THR A 253 3.98 -9.16 -22.66
CA THR A 253 5.03 -10.01 -23.24
C THR A 253 5.13 -11.35 -22.51
N ASN A 254 5.17 -11.32 -21.17
CA ASN A 254 5.21 -12.54 -20.38
C ASN A 254 3.94 -13.39 -20.56
N ALA A 255 2.76 -12.77 -20.50
CA ALA A 255 1.47 -13.44 -20.64
C ALA A 255 1.31 -14.10 -22.03
N THR A 256 1.85 -13.46 -23.07
CA THR A 256 1.88 -13.99 -24.44
C THR A 256 2.83 -15.19 -24.54
N ALA A 257 4.05 -15.08 -23.98
CA ALA A 257 5.07 -16.13 -24.06
C ALA A 257 4.70 -17.40 -23.25
N THR A 258 4.00 -17.24 -22.13
CA THR A 258 3.67 -18.34 -21.21
C THR A 258 2.34 -19.05 -21.51
N GLY A 259 1.58 -18.58 -22.50
CA GLY A 259 0.23 -19.10 -22.78
C GLY A 259 -0.82 -18.68 -21.75
N LYS A 260 -0.53 -17.66 -20.92
CA LYS A 260 -1.46 -17.13 -19.92
C LYS A 260 -2.75 -16.60 -20.56
N LEU A 261 -2.67 -16.03 -21.76
CA LEU A 261 -3.84 -15.52 -22.49
C LEU A 261 -4.86 -16.64 -22.83
N ASP A 262 -4.38 -17.82 -23.22
CA ASP A 262 -5.25 -18.99 -23.47
C ASP A 262 -5.93 -19.47 -22.17
N THR A 263 -5.25 -19.32 -21.04
CA THR A 263 -5.79 -19.65 -19.71
C THR A 263 -6.91 -18.68 -19.33
N ILE A 264 -6.69 -17.38 -19.53
CA ILE A 264 -7.69 -16.33 -19.30
C ILE A 264 -8.93 -16.57 -20.18
N ARG A 265 -8.74 -16.88 -21.47
CA ARG A 265 -9.86 -17.23 -22.36
C ARG A 265 -10.67 -18.41 -21.83
N LYS A 266 -10.00 -19.51 -21.44
CA LYS A 266 -10.66 -20.70 -20.89
C LYS A 266 -11.41 -20.40 -19.59
N ASN A 267 -10.86 -19.53 -18.73
CA ASN A 267 -11.54 -19.08 -17.52
C ASN A 267 -12.86 -18.39 -17.84
N ILE A 268 -12.88 -17.46 -18.80
CA ILE A 268 -14.09 -16.73 -19.21
C ILE A 268 -15.09 -17.70 -19.87
N GLU A 269 -14.62 -18.61 -20.74
CA GLU A 269 -15.46 -19.64 -21.37
C GLU A 269 -16.10 -20.57 -20.32
N SER A 270 -15.39 -20.86 -19.21
CA SER A 270 -15.90 -21.72 -18.15
C SER A 270 -17.11 -21.16 -17.40
N TRP A 271 -17.35 -19.86 -17.48
CA TRP A 271 -18.54 -19.23 -16.89
C TRP A 271 -19.84 -19.63 -17.59
N ASN A 272 -19.76 -20.12 -18.83
CA ASN A 272 -20.93 -20.46 -19.67
C ASN A 272 -21.92 -19.28 -19.84
N LEU A 273 -21.41 -18.05 -19.88
CA LEU A 273 -22.20 -16.82 -20.01
C LEU A 273 -22.18 -16.21 -21.42
N THR A 274 -21.31 -16.72 -22.31
CA THR A 274 -21.13 -16.24 -23.69
C THR A 274 -20.96 -17.39 -24.68
N ASP A 275 -21.46 -17.20 -25.89
CA ASP A 275 -21.24 -18.12 -27.02
C ASP A 275 -19.84 -17.94 -27.65
N SER A 276 -19.16 -16.82 -27.37
CA SER A 276 -17.82 -16.52 -27.90
C SER A 276 -17.18 -15.36 -27.15
N VAL A 277 -16.05 -15.62 -26.50
CA VAL A 277 -15.23 -14.56 -25.89
C VAL A 277 -14.60 -13.67 -26.98
N PRO A 278 -14.72 -12.33 -26.91
CA PRO A 278 -14.10 -11.42 -27.86
C PRO A 278 -12.57 -11.59 -27.94
N ALA A 279 -11.97 -11.20 -29.07
CA ALA A 279 -10.56 -11.48 -29.41
C ALA A 279 -9.57 -10.53 -28.71
N PHE A 280 -9.60 -10.47 -27.38
CA PHE A 280 -8.80 -9.53 -26.58
C PHE A 280 -7.28 -9.74 -26.72
N GLU A 281 -6.85 -10.95 -27.05
CA GLU A 281 -5.43 -11.30 -27.22
C GLU A 281 -4.78 -10.51 -28.34
N THR A 282 -5.55 -10.07 -29.34
CA THR A 282 -5.06 -9.21 -30.42
C THR A 282 -4.43 -7.94 -29.86
N TYR A 283 -5.07 -7.31 -28.88
CA TYR A 283 -4.62 -6.04 -28.29
C TYR A 283 -3.47 -6.27 -27.30
N VAL A 284 -3.55 -7.33 -26.49
CA VAL A 284 -2.48 -7.67 -25.54
C VAL A 284 -1.19 -8.05 -26.27
N LYS A 285 -1.28 -8.82 -27.37
CA LYS A 285 -0.11 -9.20 -28.18
C LYS A 285 0.51 -8.02 -28.91
N ALA A 286 -0.31 -7.14 -29.49
CA ALA A 286 0.21 -5.94 -30.12
C ALA A 286 1.01 -5.07 -29.13
N LEU A 287 0.50 -4.89 -27.91
CA LEU A 287 1.25 -4.18 -26.86
C LEU A 287 2.58 -4.89 -26.52
N ALA A 288 2.58 -6.23 -26.43
CA ALA A 288 3.78 -7.02 -26.20
C ALA A 288 4.85 -6.86 -27.30
N ASP A 289 4.42 -6.73 -28.55
CA ASP A 289 5.30 -6.55 -29.72
C ASP A 289 5.77 -5.09 -29.88
N GLY A 290 5.29 -4.17 -29.02
CA GLY A 290 5.53 -2.72 -29.14
C GLY A 290 4.74 -2.07 -30.27
N ASP A 291 3.80 -2.79 -30.87
CA ASP A 291 2.94 -2.36 -31.97
C ASP A 291 1.65 -1.73 -31.46
N SER A 292 1.09 -0.78 -32.21
CA SER A 292 -0.23 -0.20 -31.91
C SER A 292 -1.32 -0.82 -32.78
N VAL A 293 -2.43 -1.25 -32.19
CA VAL A 293 -3.60 -1.71 -32.94
C VAL A 293 -4.43 -0.51 -33.36
N ILE A 294 -4.80 -0.43 -34.65
CA ILE A 294 -5.74 0.58 -35.17
C ILE A 294 -7.09 -0.09 -35.38
N LEU A 295 -8.10 0.39 -34.66
CA LEU A 295 -9.49 0.03 -34.81
C LEU A 295 -10.07 0.73 -36.04
N SER A 296 -10.40 -0.02 -37.09
CA SER A 296 -11.12 0.51 -38.26
C SER A 296 -12.62 0.32 -38.10
N SER A 297 -13.40 1.40 -38.24
CA SER A 297 -14.86 1.45 -38.05
C SER A 297 -15.69 0.75 -39.13
N GLU A 298 -15.19 -0.32 -39.78
CA GLU A 298 -15.96 -1.08 -40.77
C GLU A 298 -15.67 -2.58 -40.68
N SER A 299 -16.74 -3.36 -40.47
CA SER A 299 -16.76 -4.81 -40.54
C SER A 299 -16.12 -5.33 -41.84
N ARG A 300 -15.10 -6.19 -41.75
CA ARG A 300 -14.84 -7.23 -42.76
C ARG A 300 -13.97 -8.36 -42.27
N SER A 301 -14.38 -9.54 -42.71
CA SER A 301 -13.85 -10.87 -42.51
C SER A 301 -12.45 -11.10 -43.11
N SER A 302 -11.74 -12.03 -42.45
CA SER A 302 -10.91 -13.11 -43.02
C SER A 302 -9.41 -12.88 -43.31
N SER A 303 -8.65 -13.86 -42.80
CA SER A 303 -7.45 -14.51 -43.36
C SER A 303 -6.06 -13.89 -43.16
N SER A 304 -5.29 -14.58 -42.32
CA SER A 304 -3.90 -15.03 -42.51
C SER A 304 -2.97 -14.20 -43.41
N ASN A 305 -1.82 -13.78 -42.86
CA ASN A 305 -0.52 -14.03 -43.49
C ASN A 305 0.61 -13.99 -42.44
N VAL A 306 1.20 -15.17 -42.22
CA VAL A 306 2.47 -15.37 -41.54
C VAL A 306 3.58 -15.10 -42.56
N ILE A 307 4.56 -14.27 -42.21
CA ILE A 307 5.84 -14.22 -42.92
C ILE A 307 6.92 -14.70 -41.96
N ALA A 308 7.48 -15.86 -42.29
CA ALA A 308 8.62 -16.47 -41.64
C ALA A 308 9.93 -15.81 -42.08
N SER A 309 10.90 -15.71 -41.18
CA SER A 309 12.31 -15.63 -41.54
C SER A 309 13.13 -16.57 -40.65
N GLU A 310 13.77 -17.54 -41.30
CA GLU A 310 14.68 -18.52 -40.73
C GLU A 310 16.03 -17.87 -40.35
N ALA A 311 16.64 -18.34 -39.26
CA ALA A 311 18.10 -18.30 -39.08
C ALA A 311 18.60 -19.60 -38.43
N LYS A 312 19.62 -20.18 -39.06
CA LYS A 312 20.16 -21.53 -38.89
C LYS A 312 20.92 -21.77 -37.57
N GLN A 313 20.82 -23.03 -37.11
CA GLN A 313 21.70 -23.70 -36.15
C GLN A 313 23.20 -23.64 -36.54
N SER A 314 24.05 -23.56 -35.51
CA SER A 314 25.39 -24.14 -35.52
C SER A 314 25.75 -24.66 -34.12
N SER A 315 25.97 -25.97 -34.06
CA SER A 315 26.41 -26.76 -32.92
C SER A 315 27.93 -26.72 -32.72
N SER A 316 28.41 -26.65 -31.47
CA SER A 316 29.62 -27.37 -31.07
C SER A 316 29.65 -27.63 -29.56
N SER A 317 29.54 -28.91 -29.22
CA SER A 317 29.79 -29.47 -27.89
C SER A 317 31.30 -29.59 -27.65
N SER A 318 31.76 -29.38 -26.42
CA SER A 318 33.05 -29.90 -25.95
C SER A 318 32.97 -30.18 -24.46
N VAL A 319 32.97 -31.48 -24.16
CA VAL A 319 33.07 -32.10 -22.84
C VAL A 319 34.56 -32.18 -22.48
N ILE A 320 34.95 -31.85 -21.24
CA ILE A 320 36.27 -32.18 -20.68
C ILE A 320 36.05 -33.04 -19.41
N PRO A 321 36.77 -34.17 -19.23
CA PRO A 321 36.39 -35.23 -18.29
C PRO A 321 37.01 -35.09 -16.90
N ALA A 322 36.36 -35.72 -15.92
CA ALA A 322 36.87 -35.97 -14.58
C ALA A 322 38.11 -36.87 -14.60
N SER A 323 39.12 -36.55 -13.78
CA SER A 323 40.22 -37.48 -13.47
C SER A 323 40.37 -37.66 -11.97
N SER A 324 40.29 -38.92 -11.55
CA SER A 324 40.57 -39.42 -10.21
C SER A 324 42.08 -39.59 -9.98
N GLY A 325 42.60 -39.13 -8.86
CA GLY A 325 43.94 -39.45 -8.36
C GLY A 325 43.97 -39.43 -6.84
N ASN A 326 44.41 -40.52 -6.20
CA ASN A 326 44.31 -40.76 -4.76
C ASN A 326 45.70 -40.69 -4.08
N ARG A 327 45.80 -39.92 -2.97
CA ARG A 327 46.76 -39.92 -1.81
C ARG A 327 48.24 -39.52 -1.99
N PRO A 328 48.96 -39.04 -0.92
CA PRO A 328 48.64 -39.12 0.51
C PRO A 328 48.69 -37.82 1.35
N SER A 329 48.09 -37.96 2.54
CA SER A 329 48.03 -37.04 3.68
C SER A 329 49.40 -36.52 4.17
N SER A 330 49.49 -35.19 4.32
CA SER A 330 50.27 -34.55 5.38
C SER A 330 49.40 -33.45 6.01
N SER A 331 49.09 -33.60 7.29
CA SER A 331 48.30 -32.66 8.08
C SER A 331 49.05 -31.34 8.26
N ALA A 332 48.65 -30.34 7.50
CA ALA A 332 48.57 -28.97 8.01
C ALA A 332 47.07 -28.68 8.06
N THR A 333 46.53 -28.51 9.27
CA THR A 333 45.18 -27.95 9.44
C THR A 333 45.20 -26.56 8.81
N ILE A 334 44.70 -26.44 7.59
CA ILE A 334 44.33 -25.15 7.01
C ILE A 334 43.15 -24.70 7.87
N GLU A 335 43.37 -23.71 8.74
CA GLU A 335 42.26 -23.06 9.44
C GLU A 335 41.26 -22.59 8.39
N ASP A 336 40.01 -23.01 8.55
CA ASP A 336 38.93 -22.57 7.69
C ASP A 336 38.80 -21.05 7.82
N PRO A 337 39.10 -20.26 6.77
CA PRO A 337 39.07 -18.80 6.85
C PRO A 337 37.70 -18.25 7.28
N ARG A 338 36.61 -19.04 7.14
CA ARG A 338 35.27 -18.69 7.62
C ARG A 338 35.16 -18.63 9.13
N THR A 339 35.98 -19.39 9.86
CA THR A 339 35.94 -19.47 11.32
C THR A 339 36.68 -18.31 11.99
N ALA A 340 37.59 -17.65 11.27
CA ALA A 340 38.37 -16.52 11.77
C ALA A 340 37.52 -15.29 12.13
N TYR A 341 36.32 -15.16 11.54
CA TYR A 341 35.39 -14.05 11.77
C TYR A 341 34.39 -14.31 12.89
N LEU A 342 34.36 -15.51 13.44
CA LEU A 342 33.50 -15.84 14.57
C LEU A 342 34.02 -15.18 15.85
N ASN A 343 33.11 -14.76 16.73
CA ASN A 343 33.49 -14.32 18.06
C ASN A 343 33.98 -15.51 18.90
N PRO A 344 35.26 -15.60 19.31
CA PRO A 344 35.79 -16.76 20.02
C PRO A 344 35.21 -16.94 21.42
N ASN A 345 34.50 -15.94 21.95
CA ASN A 345 33.86 -15.99 23.27
C ASN A 345 32.43 -16.55 23.23
N ILE A 346 31.92 -16.92 22.06
CA ILE A 346 30.59 -17.51 21.89
C ILE A 346 30.74 -19.02 21.71
N ASP A 347 29.91 -19.77 22.42
CA ASP A 347 29.77 -21.21 22.24
C ASP A 347 28.77 -21.49 21.11
N TYR A 348 29.30 -21.81 19.92
CA TYR A 348 28.49 -22.06 18.73
C TYR A 348 28.11 -23.53 18.59
N GLY A 349 26.87 -23.77 18.16
CA GLY A 349 26.49 -25.05 17.58
C GLY A 349 27.16 -25.29 16.22
N GLU A 350 27.22 -26.55 15.80
CA GLU A 350 27.75 -26.97 14.50
C GLU A 350 26.69 -27.71 13.68
N PHE A 351 26.63 -27.38 12.40
CA PHE A 351 25.78 -28.07 11.43
C PHE A 351 26.59 -28.41 10.19
N THR A 352 26.61 -29.67 9.77
CA THR A 352 27.26 -30.09 8.52
C THR A 352 26.21 -30.33 7.44
N ASP A 353 26.28 -29.54 6.37
CA ASP A 353 25.44 -29.72 5.19
C ASP A 353 25.87 -31.00 4.46
N LYS A 354 24.95 -31.96 4.32
CA LYS A 354 25.22 -33.25 3.70
C LYS A 354 25.38 -33.16 2.18
N ARG A 355 24.92 -32.07 1.57
CA ARG A 355 24.92 -31.87 0.11
C ARG A 355 26.32 -31.61 -0.41
N ASP A 356 27.16 -30.93 0.37
CA ASP A 356 28.52 -30.53 -0.02
C ASP A 356 29.60 -30.82 1.05
N GLY A 357 29.20 -31.28 2.24
CA GLY A 357 30.10 -31.57 3.36
C GLY A 357 30.60 -30.34 4.12
N GLN A 358 30.07 -29.14 3.84
CA GLN A 358 30.46 -27.92 4.53
C GLN A 358 29.85 -27.84 5.93
N THR A 359 30.68 -27.51 6.92
CA THR A 359 30.22 -27.25 8.30
C THR A 359 30.02 -25.76 8.54
N TYR A 360 28.86 -25.40 9.05
CA TYR A 360 28.44 -24.06 9.46
C TYR A 360 28.29 -23.99 10.98
N LYS A 361 28.64 -22.84 11.53
CA LYS A 361 28.42 -22.50 12.94
C LYS A 361 27.09 -21.78 13.10
N TYR A 362 26.40 -21.99 14.20
CA TYR A 362 25.13 -21.31 14.50
C TYR A 362 25.03 -20.90 15.97
N VAL A 363 24.20 -19.90 16.23
CA VAL A 363 24.00 -19.29 17.55
C VAL A 363 22.53 -19.01 17.78
N GLU A 364 22.06 -19.16 19.00
CA GLU A 364 20.69 -18.77 19.38
C GLU A 364 20.64 -17.29 19.72
N ILE A 365 19.78 -16.54 19.02
CA ILE A 365 19.50 -15.13 19.30
C ILE A 365 17.98 -15.00 19.42
N ASP A 366 17.52 -14.56 20.60
CA ASP A 366 16.11 -14.38 20.92
C ASP A 366 15.24 -15.63 20.63
N GLY A 367 15.76 -16.82 20.97
CA GLY A 367 15.05 -18.09 20.81
C GLY A 367 15.06 -18.65 19.37
N ILE A 368 15.74 -18.00 18.43
CA ILE A 368 15.90 -18.47 17.05
C ILE A 368 17.36 -18.85 16.82
N ASN A 369 17.62 -20.03 16.24
CA ASN A 369 18.97 -20.45 15.88
C ASN A 369 19.36 -19.89 14.52
N TRP A 370 20.31 -18.96 14.49
CA TRP A 370 20.83 -18.32 13.29
C TRP A 370 22.15 -18.94 12.87
N MET A 371 22.33 -19.24 11.57
CA MET A 371 23.67 -19.49 11.07
C MET A 371 24.53 -18.24 11.29
N ALA A 372 25.67 -18.42 11.96
CA ALA A 372 26.64 -17.35 12.20
C ALA A 372 27.41 -16.97 10.92
N GLN A 373 27.41 -17.84 9.91
CA GLN A 373 28.15 -17.67 8.66
C GLN A 373 27.19 -17.61 7.48
N SER A 374 27.60 -16.96 6.39
CA SER A 374 26.78 -16.84 5.17
C SER A 374 26.79 -18.17 4.43
N MET A 375 25.67 -18.51 3.78
CA MET A 375 25.60 -19.74 3.02
C MET A 375 26.62 -19.74 1.87
N ASN A 376 27.27 -20.89 1.66
CA ASN A 376 28.34 -21.05 0.68
C ASN A 376 28.11 -22.28 -0.23
N TYR A 377 26.85 -22.66 -0.42
CA TYR A 377 26.45 -23.81 -1.21
C TYR A 377 26.47 -23.47 -2.71
N ALA A 378 27.37 -24.11 -3.45
CA ALA A 378 27.41 -23.95 -4.91
C ALA A 378 26.27 -24.75 -5.55
N THR A 379 25.44 -24.08 -6.35
CA THR A 379 24.30 -24.72 -7.01
C THR A 379 24.64 -25.06 -8.48
N PRO A 380 23.90 -25.98 -9.12
CA PRO A 380 24.15 -26.33 -10.52
C PRO A 380 23.99 -25.16 -11.51
N ASN A 381 23.27 -24.11 -11.12
CA ASN A 381 23.05 -22.91 -11.93
C ASN A 381 24.08 -21.83 -11.58
N ALA A 382 25.28 -21.95 -12.15
CA ALA A 382 26.39 -21.03 -11.90
C ALA A 382 26.11 -19.55 -12.26
N SER A 383 25.05 -19.26 -13.02
CA SER A 383 24.63 -17.89 -13.34
C SER A 383 23.76 -17.24 -12.26
N SER A 384 23.24 -18.04 -11.32
CA SER A 384 22.38 -17.58 -10.21
C SER A 384 23.12 -17.44 -8.88
N VAL A 385 24.43 -17.73 -8.87
CA VAL A 385 25.29 -17.74 -7.68
C VAL A 385 26.66 -17.17 -8.04
N LEU A 386 27.16 -16.19 -7.27
CA LEU A 386 28.45 -15.53 -7.52
C LEU A 386 29.29 -15.41 -6.26
N CYS A 387 30.61 -15.27 -6.46
CA CYS A 387 31.50 -14.79 -5.41
C CYS A 387 31.46 -13.26 -5.33
N PRO A 388 31.37 -12.66 -4.12
CA PRO A 388 31.31 -11.20 -3.95
C PRO A 388 32.50 -10.43 -4.52
N SER A 389 33.66 -11.08 -4.67
CA SER A 389 34.85 -10.56 -5.35
C SER A 389 35.43 -11.63 -6.27
N ALA A 390 36.09 -11.20 -7.35
CA ALA A 390 36.79 -12.04 -8.33
C ALA A 390 37.90 -12.92 -7.72
N THR A 391 38.32 -12.61 -6.49
CA THR A 391 39.39 -13.35 -5.82
C THR A 391 38.83 -14.63 -5.19
N GLU A 392 39.44 -15.78 -5.51
CA GLU A 392 39.09 -17.11 -4.95
C GLU A 392 39.13 -17.17 -3.40
N LYS A 393 39.69 -16.13 -2.76
CA LYS A 393 39.80 -15.99 -1.30
C LYS A 393 38.59 -15.32 -0.63
N SER A 394 37.68 -14.69 -1.39
CA SER A 394 36.55 -13.93 -0.86
C SER A 394 35.36 -14.80 -0.45
N CYS A 395 34.98 -15.77 -1.28
CA CYS A 395 33.88 -16.71 -1.01
C CYS A 395 34.07 -17.51 0.30
N PRO A 396 35.26 -18.05 0.58
CA PRO A 396 35.55 -18.69 1.87
C PRO A 396 35.55 -17.73 3.08
N VAL A 397 35.21 -16.46 2.93
CA VAL A 397 35.10 -15.50 4.06
C VAL A 397 33.69 -14.95 4.15
N HIS A 398 33.13 -14.52 3.01
CA HIS A 398 31.86 -13.79 2.94
C HIS A 398 30.67 -14.69 2.55
N GLY A 399 30.93 -15.93 2.13
CA GLY A 399 29.92 -16.79 1.50
C GLY A 399 29.63 -16.38 0.05
N LEU A 400 28.71 -17.12 -0.58
CA LEU A 400 28.22 -16.81 -1.92
C LEU A 400 27.06 -15.81 -1.83
N ILE A 401 26.85 -15.08 -2.92
CA ILE A 401 25.64 -14.30 -3.14
C ILE A 401 24.75 -15.01 -4.16
N TYR A 402 23.45 -14.92 -3.97
CA TYR A 402 22.45 -15.67 -4.72
C TYR A 402 21.41 -14.71 -5.29
N THR A 403 20.88 -15.02 -6.47
CA THR A 403 19.57 -14.45 -6.89
C THR A 403 18.49 -14.90 -5.92
N TRP A 404 17.42 -14.12 -5.75
CA TRP A 404 16.35 -14.48 -4.81
C TRP A 404 15.67 -15.82 -5.17
N GLU A 405 15.46 -16.07 -6.46
CA GLU A 405 14.87 -17.31 -6.98
C GLU A 405 15.67 -18.57 -6.57
N GLU A 406 16.99 -18.43 -6.49
CA GLU A 406 17.86 -19.49 -5.98
C GLU A 406 17.85 -19.51 -4.44
N ALA A 407 17.83 -18.34 -3.79
CA ALA A 407 17.94 -18.20 -2.35
C ALA A 407 16.84 -18.95 -1.57
N VAL A 408 15.61 -18.97 -2.08
CA VAL A 408 14.48 -19.69 -1.47
C VAL A 408 14.66 -21.21 -1.44
N ASN A 409 15.64 -21.76 -2.18
CA ASN A 409 15.91 -23.19 -2.28
C ASN A 409 17.27 -23.61 -1.68
N VAL A 410 18.07 -22.65 -1.19
CA VAL A 410 19.48 -22.89 -0.82
C VAL A 410 19.64 -23.40 0.61
N CYS A 411 18.77 -23.02 1.54
CA CYS A 411 18.89 -23.49 2.93
C CYS A 411 18.68 -25.03 3.03
N PRO A 412 19.54 -25.74 3.79
CA PRO A 412 19.48 -27.21 3.90
C PRO A 412 18.31 -27.69 4.75
N ASP A 413 17.93 -28.97 4.62
CA ASP A 413 16.84 -29.57 5.40
C ASP A 413 16.95 -29.27 6.91
N GLY A 414 15.84 -28.79 7.49
CA GLY A 414 15.79 -28.34 8.89
C GLY A 414 16.21 -26.89 9.12
N TRP A 415 16.60 -26.19 8.05
CA TRP A 415 16.86 -24.76 8.00
C TRP A 415 16.04 -24.11 6.88
N HIS A 416 15.64 -22.86 7.07
CA HIS A 416 14.94 -22.08 6.04
C HIS A 416 15.56 -20.70 5.85
N LEU A 417 15.24 -20.08 4.71
CA LEU A 417 15.56 -18.67 4.46
C LEU A 417 14.70 -17.84 5.42
N PRO A 418 15.26 -16.89 6.18
CA PRO A 418 14.52 -16.20 7.22
C PRO A 418 13.39 -15.39 6.59
N SER A 419 12.25 -15.38 7.25
CA SER A 419 11.16 -14.47 6.90
C SER A 419 11.47 -13.03 7.27
N TYR A 420 10.72 -12.09 6.70
CA TYR A 420 10.73 -10.70 7.12
C TYR A 420 10.56 -10.58 8.64
N ASP A 421 9.60 -11.30 9.21
CA ASP A 421 9.30 -11.27 10.65
C ASP A 421 10.48 -11.78 11.49
N GLU A 422 11.15 -12.85 11.06
CA GLU A 422 12.32 -13.39 11.76
C GLU A 422 13.50 -12.40 11.69
N MET A 423 13.74 -11.78 10.53
CA MET A 423 14.77 -10.77 10.35
C MET A 423 14.45 -9.49 11.15
N ASP A 424 13.21 -9.01 11.11
CA ASP A 424 12.75 -7.83 11.86
C ASP A 424 12.84 -8.08 13.36
N SER A 425 12.54 -9.30 13.82
CA SER A 425 12.69 -9.71 15.22
C SER A 425 14.14 -9.65 15.68
N LEU A 426 15.08 -10.19 14.90
CA LEU A 426 16.51 -10.10 15.20
C LEU A 426 16.96 -8.63 15.30
N VAL A 427 16.58 -7.82 14.32
CA VAL A 427 16.97 -6.40 14.25
C VAL A 427 16.39 -5.61 15.42
N GLY A 428 15.09 -5.74 15.67
CA GLY A 428 14.40 -5.03 16.75
C GLY A 428 14.93 -5.40 18.12
N TYR A 429 15.22 -6.68 18.37
CA TYR A 429 15.80 -7.16 19.62
C TYR A 429 17.15 -6.50 19.90
N VAL A 430 18.06 -6.51 18.91
CA VAL A 430 19.40 -5.93 19.05
C VAL A 430 19.34 -4.40 19.17
N TRP A 431 18.56 -3.74 18.30
CA TRP A 431 18.39 -2.29 18.26
C TRP A 431 17.93 -1.72 19.60
N ASN A 432 16.96 -2.38 20.24
CA ASN A 432 16.41 -1.96 21.53
C ASN A 432 17.40 -2.17 22.69
N LYS A 433 18.16 -3.28 22.69
CA LYS A 433 19.14 -3.57 23.75
C LYS A 433 20.40 -2.71 23.68
N HIS A 434 20.78 -2.25 22.49
CA HIS A 434 22.04 -1.54 22.24
C HIS A 434 21.88 -0.06 21.94
N ASN A 435 20.80 0.57 22.43
CA ASN A 435 20.59 2.01 22.28
C ASN A 435 20.74 2.47 20.82
N MET A 436 20.10 1.72 19.90
CA MET A 436 20.08 1.98 18.45
C MET A 436 21.38 1.62 17.69
N ASP A 437 22.33 0.90 18.31
CA ASP A 437 23.48 0.32 17.60
C ASP A 437 23.20 -1.12 17.17
N LEU A 438 22.93 -1.31 15.87
CA LEU A 438 22.75 -2.63 15.26
C LEU A 438 24.08 -3.24 14.76
N ILE A 439 25.04 -2.39 14.41
CA ILE A 439 26.19 -2.76 13.60
C ILE A 439 27.26 -3.40 14.48
N SER A 440 27.62 -2.74 15.58
CA SER A 440 28.66 -3.24 16.48
C SER A 440 28.34 -4.63 17.06
N PRO A 441 27.13 -4.88 17.59
CA PRO A 441 26.83 -6.17 18.23
C PRO A 441 26.62 -7.34 17.27
N LEU A 442 26.39 -7.10 15.96
CA LEU A 442 26.20 -8.15 14.95
C LEU A 442 27.41 -8.36 14.02
N THR A 443 28.30 -7.38 13.91
CA THR A 443 29.45 -7.42 12.98
C THR A 443 30.68 -8.01 13.64
N SER A 444 31.38 -8.88 12.91
CA SER A 444 32.66 -9.43 13.36
C SER A 444 33.66 -8.34 13.72
N SER A 445 34.34 -8.48 14.86
CA SER A 445 35.44 -7.61 15.28
C SER A 445 36.64 -7.64 14.32
N LYS A 446 36.73 -8.65 13.45
CA LYS A 446 37.76 -8.72 12.38
C LYS A 446 37.51 -7.76 11.23
N VAL A 447 36.29 -7.22 11.11
CA VAL A 447 35.99 -6.17 10.11
C VAL A 447 36.61 -4.85 10.56
N TRP A 448 36.30 -4.42 11.79
CA TRP A 448 36.98 -3.31 12.48
C TRP A 448 36.97 -3.55 13.99
N ASP A 449 38.05 -3.16 14.67
CA ASP A 449 38.26 -3.37 16.11
C ASP A 449 37.18 -2.75 17.00
N ARG A 450 36.38 -1.80 16.47
CA ARG A 450 35.26 -1.17 17.19
C ARG A 450 34.00 -2.04 17.29
N TYR A 451 33.90 -3.10 16.49
CA TYR A 451 32.73 -3.99 16.49
C TYR A 451 32.93 -5.14 17.47
N THR A 452 31.86 -5.54 18.14
CA THR A 452 31.91 -6.49 19.26
C THR A 452 31.46 -7.89 18.87
N ASN A 453 30.57 -8.04 17.88
CA ASN A 453 29.93 -9.31 17.52
C ASN A 453 29.37 -10.05 18.75
N GLU A 454 28.74 -9.32 19.69
CA GLU A 454 28.33 -9.91 20.97
C GLU A 454 27.33 -11.06 20.80
N TYR A 455 26.49 -11.01 19.76
CA TYR A 455 25.48 -12.04 19.51
C TYR A 455 25.98 -13.20 18.66
N GLY A 456 27.22 -13.13 18.17
CA GLY A 456 27.82 -14.18 17.34
C GLY A 456 27.26 -14.30 15.93
N PHE A 457 26.39 -13.38 15.48
CA PHE A 457 25.86 -13.36 14.11
C PHE A 457 26.96 -13.21 13.03
N SER A 458 28.14 -12.73 13.45
CA SER A 458 29.40 -12.74 12.72
C SER A 458 29.29 -12.20 11.30
N MET A 459 28.56 -11.09 11.15
CA MET A 459 28.43 -10.41 9.87
C MET A 459 29.81 -9.97 9.37
N THR A 460 30.06 -10.24 8.10
CA THR A 460 31.23 -9.74 7.36
C THR A 460 30.73 -8.71 6.37
N LEU A 461 31.33 -7.52 6.30
CA LEU A 461 30.97 -6.52 5.29
C LEU A 461 31.70 -6.86 3.98
N PRO A 462 31.07 -7.47 2.96
CA PRO A 462 31.76 -7.78 1.72
C PRO A 462 32.11 -6.47 0.99
N TYR A 463 33.38 -6.32 0.62
CA TYR A 463 33.78 -5.28 -0.33
C TYR A 463 33.45 -5.81 -1.73
N TYR A 464 32.38 -5.31 -2.33
CA TYR A 464 32.04 -5.58 -3.72
C TYR A 464 33.02 -4.82 -4.62
N GLU A 465 34.17 -5.43 -4.95
CA GLU A 465 34.95 -4.93 -6.08
C GLU A 465 34.09 -5.04 -7.34
N PRO A 466 34.19 -4.09 -8.29
CA PRO A 466 33.56 -4.22 -9.59
C PRO A 466 34.24 -5.37 -10.35
N LEU A 467 33.79 -6.60 -10.08
CA LEU A 467 33.55 -7.56 -11.14
C LEU A 467 32.77 -6.80 -12.22
N MET A 468 33.15 -6.93 -13.49
CA MET A 468 32.52 -6.38 -14.71
C MET A 468 33.44 -5.43 -15.50
N GLU A 469 34.50 -5.96 -16.10
CA GLU A 469 35.04 -5.35 -17.33
C GLU A 469 34.26 -5.81 -18.57
N ASP A 470 33.39 -6.84 -18.51
CA ASP A 470 32.73 -7.34 -19.73
C ASP A 470 31.42 -8.19 -19.60
N SER A 471 30.58 -8.08 -18.57
CA SER A 471 29.26 -8.78 -18.65
C SER A 471 28.11 -8.19 -17.82
N SER A 472 27.39 -7.26 -18.43
CA SER A 472 26.01 -6.85 -18.11
C SER A 472 25.84 -5.70 -17.10
N LYS A 473 25.31 -4.59 -17.64
CA LYS A 473 24.69 -3.44 -16.94
C LYS A 473 23.44 -3.83 -16.12
N LYS A 474 23.27 -5.09 -15.75
CA LYS A 474 22.02 -5.65 -15.20
C LYS A 474 21.91 -5.50 -13.67
N TYR A 475 23.00 -5.15 -12.98
CA TYR A 475 23.10 -5.20 -11.51
C TYR A 475 23.44 -3.84 -10.86
N GLU A 476 23.52 -2.74 -11.64
CA GLU A 476 23.86 -1.40 -11.11
C GLU A 476 22.76 -0.79 -10.22
N ASP A 477 21.50 -1.18 -10.41
CA ASP A 477 20.33 -0.59 -9.73
C ASP A 477 20.06 -1.17 -8.33
N CYS A 478 20.84 -2.16 -7.88
CA CYS A 478 20.60 -2.91 -6.64
C CYS A 478 21.25 -2.31 -5.38
N TYR A 479 22.18 -1.38 -5.55
CA TYR A 479 23.01 -0.86 -4.47
C TYR A 479 23.03 0.66 -4.56
N TRP A 480 21.97 1.29 -4.05
CA TRP A 480 21.71 2.74 -4.14
C TRP A 480 22.79 3.62 -3.49
N ASP A 481 23.70 3.06 -2.68
CA ASP A 481 24.87 3.75 -2.17
C ASP A 481 26.14 2.92 -2.35
N ARG A 482 26.99 3.31 -3.31
CA ARG A 482 28.37 2.81 -3.46
C ARG A 482 29.33 3.41 -2.41
N TYR A 483 28.81 3.82 -1.26
CA TYR A 483 29.59 4.38 -0.17
C TYR A 483 29.73 3.33 0.95
N ASP A 484 30.88 2.66 0.95
CA ASP A 484 31.51 1.92 2.06
C ASP A 484 30.62 1.02 2.97
N GLY A 485 30.76 -0.30 2.81
CA GLY A 485 30.52 -1.27 3.91
C GLY A 485 29.07 -1.68 4.18
N LEU A 486 28.31 -2.04 3.14
CA LEU A 486 26.94 -2.57 3.24
C LEU A 486 26.93 -4.12 3.19
N SER A 487 26.23 -4.76 4.14
CA SER A 487 25.82 -6.17 4.07
C SER A 487 24.34 -6.28 3.79
N THR A 488 23.96 -7.14 2.85
CA THR A 488 22.56 -7.44 2.54
C THR A 488 22.26 -8.91 2.78
N PHE A 489 21.05 -9.21 3.27
CA PHE A 489 20.57 -10.58 3.50
C PHE A 489 19.17 -10.77 2.94
N TRP A 490 18.99 -11.78 2.10
CA TRP A 490 17.67 -12.15 1.60
C TRP A 490 16.75 -12.62 2.72
N THR A 491 15.46 -12.30 2.55
CA THR A 491 14.37 -12.95 3.26
C THR A 491 13.54 -13.80 2.29
N ASP A 492 12.72 -14.71 2.81
CA ASP A 492 11.74 -15.46 2.01
C ASP A 492 10.55 -14.60 1.55
N SER A 493 10.53 -13.34 1.97
CA SER A 493 9.38 -12.46 1.85
C SER A 493 9.44 -11.63 0.58
N LEU A 494 8.25 -11.34 0.06
CA LEU A 494 8.03 -10.47 -1.09
C LEU A 494 7.13 -9.32 -0.65
N ASP A 495 7.41 -8.10 -1.10
CA ASP A 495 6.49 -6.98 -0.99
C ASP A 495 6.14 -6.41 -2.39
N GLY A 496 5.39 -5.31 -2.41
CA GLY A 496 4.87 -4.71 -3.65
C GLY A 496 5.89 -4.45 -4.75
N ASP A 497 7.19 -4.32 -4.42
CA ASP A 497 8.26 -3.98 -5.37
C ASP A 497 9.22 -5.14 -5.66
N GLY A 498 9.07 -6.29 -4.99
CA GLY A 498 9.81 -7.51 -5.31
C GLY A 498 10.31 -8.30 -4.10
N ALA A 499 11.45 -8.95 -4.27
CA ALA A 499 12.12 -9.71 -3.22
C ALA A 499 12.67 -8.79 -2.14
N MET A 500 12.42 -9.15 -0.88
CA MET A 500 12.85 -8.33 0.25
C MET A 500 14.19 -8.81 0.78
N TYR A 501 15.12 -7.87 0.94
CA TYR A 501 16.33 -8.08 1.72
C TYR A 501 16.43 -7.05 2.85
N TYR A 502 17.20 -7.41 3.86
CA TYR A 502 17.60 -6.47 4.91
C TYR A 502 19.02 -5.96 4.63
N ALA A 503 19.19 -4.64 4.60
CA ALA A 503 20.47 -3.96 4.38
C ALA A 503 21.01 -3.43 5.71
N ILE A 504 22.29 -3.65 5.98
CA ILE A 504 23.00 -3.11 7.15
C ILE A 504 24.28 -2.44 6.68
N GLY A 505 24.35 -1.11 6.85
CA GLY A 505 25.51 -0.28 6.50
C GLY A 505 26.07 0.46 7.71
N ILE A 506 27.12 1.28 7.50
CA ILE A 506 27.83 2.00 8.57
C ILE A 506 26.95 3.09 9.24
N SER A 507 25.92 3.57 8.54
CA SER A 507 24.98 4.61 8.99
C SER A 507 23.65 4.08 9.56
N GLY A 508 23.42 2.77 9.56
CA GLY A 508 22.18 2.14 10.02
C GLY A 508 21.76 0.93 9.18
N GLY A 509 20.57 0.40 9.43
CA GLY A 509 20.00 -0.71 8.66
C GLY A 509 18.50 -0.54 8.39
N GLY A 510 18.02 -1.14 7.30
CA GLY A 510 16.64 -1.02 6.85
C GLY A 510 16.25 -2.13 5.88
N PHE A 511 14.95 -2.39 5.78
CA PHE A 511 14.41 -3.28 4.76
C PHE A 511 14.31 -2.55 3.43
N THR A 512 14.58 -3.28 2.36
CA THR A 512 14.44 -2.78 1.00
C THR A 512 13.91 -3.91 0.13
N SER A 513 13.10 -3.52 -0.84
CA SER A 513 12.52 -4.38 -1.85
C SER A 513 13.10 -4.10 -3.20
N VAL A 514 13.41 -5.16 -3.92
CA VAL A 514 14.01 -5.09 -5.24
C VAL A 514 13.48 -6.20 -6.13
N SER A 515 13.49 -5.95 -7.44
CA SER A 515 13.12 -6.98 -8.40
C SER A 515 13.94 -8.27 -8.18
N PRO A 516 13.29 -9.44 -8.01
CA PRO A 516 13.96 -10.71 -7.69
C PRO A 516 15.02 -11.15 -8.72
N SER A 517 14.94 -10.59 -9.93
CA SER A 517 15.72 -10.97 -11.11
C SER A 517 16.92 -10.05 -11.40
N ILE A 518 17.07 -8.98 -10.60
CA ILE A 518 18.06 -7.91 -10.82
C ILE A 518 19.13 -7.93 -9.72
N CYS A 519 18.83 -8.37 -8.50
CA CYS A 519 19.76 -8.27 -7.37
C CYS A 519 20.23 -9.63 -6.86
N MET A 520 21.41 -9.62 -6.23
CA MET A 520 21.98 -10.79 -5.54
C MET A 520 22.36 -10.41 -4.11
N SER A 521 22.16 -11.33 -3.17
CA SER A 521 22.40 -11.06 -1.76
C SER A 521 22.82 -12.32 -1.01
N GLN A 522 23.33 -12.13 0.22
CA GLN A 522 23.77 -13.23 1.08
C GLN A 522 22.56 -13.91 1.71
N ILE A 523 22.78 -15.14 2.19
CA ILE A 523 21.76 -15.94 2.87
C ILE A 523 22.24 -16.26 4.29
N ARG A 524 21.36 -16.02 5.26
CA ARG A 524 21.53 -16.38 6.68
C ARG A 524 20.41 -17.32 7.06
N CYS A 525 20.61 -18.63 6.88
CA CYS A 525 19.58 -19.60 7.19
C CYS A 525 19.30 -19.66 8.70
N VAL A 526 18.06 -19.94 9.06
CA VAL A 526 17.59 -20.05 10.44
C VAL A 526 16.98 -21.43 10.71
N MET A 527 17.08 -21.87 11.96
CA MET A 527 16.52 -23.13 12.44
C MET A 527 15.45 -22.83 13.48
N GLY A 528 14.23 -23.19 13.15
CA GLY A 528 13.02 -22.99 13.94
C GLY A 528 11.84 -23.66 13.25
N SER A 529 10.70 -23.80 13.92
CA SER A 529 9.49 -24.27 13.24
C SER A 529 9.12 -23.20 12.21
N ALA A 530 9.09 -23.54 10.92
CA ALA A 530 8.23 -22.83 9.98
C ALA A 530 6.89 -22.66 10.70
N VAL A 531 6.41 -21.44 10.90
CA VAL A 531 5.10 -21.21 11.48
C VAL A 531 4.13 -21.93 10.56
N SER A 532 3.77 -23.14 10.99
CA SER A 532 2.84 -23.97 10.27
C SER A 532 1.56 -23.16 10.28
N SER A 533 1.03 -22.91 9.09
CA SER A 533 -0.33 -22.44 8.88
C SER A 533 -1.26 -23.35 9.70
N SER A 534 -1.56 -22.91 10.92
CA SER A 534 -2.53 -23.59 11.75
C SER A 534 -3.88 -23.32 11.10
N SER A 535 -4.39 -24.36 10.46
CA SER A 535 -5.77 -24.49 10.03
C SER A 535 -6.68 -24.20 11.24
N VAL A 536 -7.19 -22.97 11.31
CA VAL A 536 -8.32 -22.65 12.19
C VAL A 536 -9.58 -23.13 11.50
N ALA A 537 -10.18 -24.15 12.12
CA ALA A 537 -11.40 -24.79 11.70
C ALA A 537 -12.52 -23.78 11.48
N SER A 538 -13.15 -23.85 10.30
CA SER A 538 -14.45 -23.24 10.06
C SER A 538 -15.48 -23.86 11.00
N SER A 539 -15.88 -23.09 12.00
CA SER A 539 -17.09 -23.32 12.78
C SER A 539 -18.16 -22.38 12.27
N SER A 540 -18.96 -22.88 11.32
CA SER A 540 -20.20 -22.28 10.86
C SER A 540 -21.21 -22.22 11.99
N SER A 541 -21.68 -21.02 12.35
CA SER A 541 -23.10 -20.66 12.47
C SER A 541 -23.27 -19.35 13.26
N ALA A 542 -23.68 -18.30 12.57
CA ALA A 542 -24.46 -17.21 13.16
C ALA A 542 -25.35 -16.62 12.07
N GLU A 543 -26.65 -16.63 12.32
CA GLU A 543 -27.70 -16.16 11.43
C GLU A 543 -27.54 -14.66 11.13
N SER A 544 -27.84 -14.27 9.89
CA SER A 544 -28.02 -12.86 9.53
C SER A 544 -29.23 -12.28 10.25
N SER A 545 -28.99 -11.31 11.12
CA SER A 545 -29.97 -10.25 11.40
C SER A 545 -29.36 -8.91 10.99
N SER A 546 -29.96 -8.28 9.99
CA SER A 546 -29.63 -6.95 9.53
C SER A 546 -30.03 -5.90 10.57
N SER A 547 -29.04 -5.20 11.10
CA SER A 547 -29.21 -3.90 11.72
C SER A 547 -28.01 -3.05 11.30
N VAL A 548 -28.28 -1.91 10.66
CA VAL A 548 -27.26 -0.89 10.37
C VAL A 548 -26.68 -0.45 11.71
N GLU A 549 -25.45 -0.86 12.01
CA GLU A 549 -24.76 -0.43 13.22
C GLU A 549 -24.33 1.04 13.07
N PRO A 550 -24.48 1.87 14.12
CA PRO A 550 -24.00 3.24 14.10
C PRO A 550 -22.46 3.29 13.91
N PRO A 551 -21.92 4.40 13.38
CA PRO A 551 -20.48 4.54 13.18
C PRO A 551 -19.73 4.37 14.50
N LYS A 552 -18.74 3.46 14.52
CA LYS A 552 -17.90 3.19 15.69
C LYS A 552 -17.04 4.40 16.02
N THR A 553 -17.03 4.77 17.29
CA THR A 553 -16.20 5.81 17.90
C THR A 553 -14.94 5.22 18.56
N ALA A 554 -14.02 6.06 19.01
CA ALA A 554 -12.81 5.60 19.72
C ALA A 554 -13.13 4.72 20.95
N LEU A 555 -14.29 4.92 21.59
CA LEU A 555 -14.69 4.18 22.79
C LEU A 555 -15.02 2.71 22.49
N ASP A 556 -15.47 2.41 21.27
CA ASP A 556 -15.87 1.06 20.85
C ASP A 556 -14.67 0.11 20.71
N PHE A 557 -13.44 0.66 20.69
CA PHE A 557 -12.20 -0.11 20.55
C PHE A 557 -11.40 -0.23 21.86
N LEU A 558 -11.96 0.25 22.98
CA LEU A 558 -11.36 0.07 24.31
C LEU A 558 -11.49 -1.38 24.77
N ASN A 559 -10.51 -1.86 25.52
CA ASN A 559 -10.56 -3.21 26.07
C ASN A 559 -11.56 -3.26 27.24
N PRO A 560 -12.69 -3.98 27.14
CA PRO A 560 -13.71 -4.01 28.19
C PRO A 560 -13.23 -4.66 29.50
N ALA A 561 -12.12 -5.41 29.48
CA ALA A 561 -11.53 -6.01 30.68
C ALA A 561 -10.71 -5.03 31.53
N ILE A 562 -10.45 -3.82 31.03
CA ILE A 562 -9.63 -2.81 31.71
C ILE A 562 -10.53 -1.77 32.40
N GLU A 563 -10.21 -1.47 33.66
CA GLU A 563 -10.83 -0.36 34.39
C GLU A 563 -10.17 0.96 34.00
N TYR A 564 -10.91 1.78 33.26
CA TYR A 564 -10.46 3.09 32.82
C TYR A 564 -10.89 4.20 33.79
N GLY A 565 -9.97 5.12 34.07
CA GLY A 565 -10.32 6.43 34.61
C GLY A 565 -11.04 7.29 33.56
N GLU A 566 -11.70 8.36 34.01
CA GLU A 566 -12.37 9.34 33.15
C GLU A 566 -12.02 10.77 33.58
N PHE A 567 -11.87 11.66 32.61
CA PHE A 567 -11.80 13.11 32.85
C PHE A 567 -12.46 13.87 31.71
N VAL A 568 -12.77 15.14 31.95
CA VAL A 568 -13.34 16.06 30.97
C VAL A 568 -12.25 17.05 30.58
N ASP A 569 -12.07 17.30 29.28
CA ASP A 569 -11.31 18.43 28.80
C ASP A 569 -12.19 19.68 28.84
N ASP A 570 -11.90 20.61 29.75
CA ASP A 570 -12.71 21.83 29.95
C ASP A 570 -12.70 22.77 28.73
N ARG A 571 -11.80 22.55 27.76
CA ARG A 571 -11.65 23.42 26.57
C ARG A 571 -12.72 23.14 25.51
N ASP A 572 -13.18 21.91 25.39
CA ASP A 572 -14.18 21.46 24.40
C ASP A 572 -15.31 20.61 25.02
N ASN A 573 -15.26 20.38 26.34
CA ASN A 573 -16.15 19.50 27.11
C ASN A 573 -16.12 18.02 26.66
N GLN A 574 -15.08 17.60 25.95
CA GLN A 574 -14.93 16.21 25.53
C GLN A 574 -14.47 15.34 26.70
N LYS A 575 -15.12 14.17 26.83
CA LYS A 575 -14.78 13.18 27.84
C LYS A 575 -13.75 12.20 27.27
N TYR A 576 -12.70 11.96 28.04
CA TYR A 576 -11.64 11.02 27.69
C TYR A 576 -11.47 9.95 28.77
N LYS A 577 -11.11 8.75 28.33
CA LYS A 577 -10.66 7.67 29.20
C LYS A 577 -9.14 7.74 29.45
N SER A 578 -8.70 7.27 30.60
CA SER A 578 -7.29 7.18 30.97
C SER A 578 -6.95 5.83 31.60
N VAL A 579 -5.71 5.37 31.45
CA VAL A 579 -5.23 4.10 32.00
C VAL A 579 -3.84 4.26 32.61
N LYS A 580 -3.56 3.51 33.69
CA LYS A 580 -2.23 3.46 34.30
C LYS A 580 -1.45 2.29 33.71
N ILE A 581 -0.28 2.56 33.14
CA ILE A 581 0.64 1.57 32.57
C ILE A 581 2.00 1.80 33.22
N GLY A 582 2.49 0.82 33.98
CA GLY A 582 3.63 1.03 34.87
C GLY A 582 3.32 2.16 35.86
N ASP A 583 4.23 3.12 35.95
CA ASP A 583 4.07 4.31 36.80
C ASP A 583 3.42 5.50 36.08
N GLN A 584 3.16 5.37 34.78
CA GLN A 584 2.63 6.43 33.93
C GLN A 584 1.11 6.33 33.77
N VAL A 585 0.43 7.47 33.70
CA VAL A 585 -1.01 7.53 33.43
C VAL A 585 -1.23 8.16 32.06
N TRP A 586 -1.70 7.35 31.12
CA TRP A 586 -1.89 7.70 29.71
C TRP A 586 -3.35 7.96 29.39
N MET A 587 -3.61 8.84 28.42
CA MET A 587 -4.91 8.84 27.74
C MET A 587 -5.12 7.51 27.01
N ALA A 588 -6.31 6.93 27.10
CA ALA A 588 -6.66 5.69 26.38
C ALA A 588 -7.20 5.97 24.97
N GLN A 589 -7.54 7.21 24.65
CA GLN A 589 -7.93 7.67 23.31
C GLN A 589 -6.92 8.70 22.79
N ASN A 590 -6.85 8.88 21.47
CA ASN A 590 -6.14 10.01 20.86
C ASN A 590 -6.83 11.33 21.22
N LEU A 591 -6.05 12.40 21.36
CA LEU A 591 -6.60 13.74 21.53
C LEU A 591 -7.41 14.16 20.28
N ASN A 592 -8.55 14.83 20.51
CA ASN A 592 -9.47 15.27 19.47
C ASN A 592 -9.88 16.75 19.64
N TYR A 593 -8.98 17.56 20.21
CA TYR A 593 -9.15 19.01 20.35
C TYR A 593 -8.88 19.74 19.02
N ALA A 594 -9.82 20.54 18.52
CA ALA A 594 -9.63 21.33 17.30
C ALA A 594 -8.68 22.52 17.56
N TYR A 595 -7.48 22.45 16.98
CA TYR A 595 -6.47 23.50 17.03
C TYR A 595 -6.27 24.10 15.63
N GLU A 596 -6.59 25.39 15.46
CA GLU A 596 -6.44 26.14 14.20
C GLU A 596 -5.89 27.53 14.52
N GLN A 597 -4.56 27.69 14.45
CA GLN A 597 -3.88 28.96 14.74
C GLN A 597 -2.91 29.34 13.62
N LYS A 598 -2.73 30.66 13.43
CA LYS A 598 -1.65 31.18 12.57
C LYS A 598 -0.43 31.44 13.45
N THR A 599 0.73 30.96 13.02
CA THR A 599 2.02 31.16 13.69
C THR A 599 2.99 31.91 12.79
N ARG A 600 4.16 32.27 13.33
CA ARG A 600 5.24 32.92 12.57
C ARG A 600 5.89 31.98 11.54
N SER A 601 5.83 30.67 11.75
CA SER A 601 6.39 29.61 10.90
C SER A 601 5.37 28.96 9.94
N GLY A 602 4.08 29.33 10.00
CA GLY A 602 3.03 28.77 9.16
C GLY A 602 1.65 28.72 9.83
N SER A 603 0.74 27.87 9.35
CA SER A 603 -0.48 27.53 10.10
C SER A 603 -0.18 26.37 11.03
N ALA A 604 -0.50 26.50 12.32
CA ALA A 604 -0.57 25.38 13.26
C ALA A 604 -2.01 24.85 13.24
N SER A 605 -2.21 23.75 12.52
CA SER A 605 -3.54 23.16 12.29
C SER A 605 -3.60 21.72 12.75
N SER A 606 -4.83 21.29 13.01
CA SER A 606 -5.19 19.91 13.30
C SER A 606 -6.29 19.45 12.35
N PHE A 607 -6.25 18.18 11.95
CA PHE A 607 -7.08 17.66 10.86
C PHE A 607 -7.81 16.39 11.31
N CYS A 608 -9.04 16.21 10.84
CA CYS A 608 -9.66 14.89 10.81
C CYS A 608 -9.07 14.12 9.62
N TYR A 609 -8.93 12.80 9.73
CA TYR A 609 -8.50 12.00 8.58
C TYR A 609 -9.47 12.18 7.41
N LYS A 610 -8.94 12.49 6.20
CA LYS A 610 -9.69 12.92 5.00
C LYS A 610 -10.61 14.13 5.20
N ASN A 611 -10.39 14.91 6.26
CA ASN A 611 -11.28 15.98 6.71
C ASN A 611 -12.72 15.54 7.03
N GLU A 612 -12.93 14.24 7.30
CA GLU A 612 -14.24 13.67 7.64
C GLU A 612 -14.50 13.77 9.16
N PRO A 613 -15.61 14.39 9.61
CA PRO A 613 -15.90 14.55 11.04
C PRO A 613 -15.99 13.23 11.82
N ASP A 614 -16.55 12.18 11.21
CA ASP A 614 -16.68 10.87 11.84
C ASP A 614 -15.32 10.21 12.08
N SER A 615 -14.33 10.50 11.22
CA SER A 615 -12.96 10.06 11.41
C SER A 615 -12.32 10.68 12.65
N CYS A 616 -12.66 11.92 13.00
CA CYS A 616 -12.24 12.52 14.27
C CYS A 616 -12.88 11.82 15.48
N GLY A 617 -14.15 11.42 15.38
CA GLY A 617 -14.84 10.66 16.42
C GLY A 617 -14.23 9.27 16.66
N LYS A 618 -13.74 8.63 15.60
CA LYS A 618 -13.03 7.34 15.65
C LYS A 618 -11.57 7.49 16.06
N TYR A 619 -10.78 8.23 15.30
CA TYR A 619 -9.31 8.25 15.38
C TYR A 619 -8.73 9.40 16.22
N GLY A 620 -9.53 10.40 16.59
CA GLY A 620 -9.03 11.68 17.07
C GLY A 620 -8.46 12.54 15.93
N ARG A 621 -7.74 13.61 16.29
CA ARG A 621 -7.16 14.55 15.32
C ARG A 621 -5.68 14.26 15.07
N LEU A 622 -5.25 14.60 13.86
CA LEU A 622 -3.85 14.66 13.46
C LEU A 622 -3.36 16.10 13.62
N TYR A 623 -2.25 16.31 14.32
CA TYR A 623 -1.68 17.61 14.63
C TYR A 623 -0.35 17.79 13.92
N LEU A 624 -0.12 18.94 13.30
CA LEU A 624 1.24 19.36 12.97
C LEU A 624 2.09 19.43 14.24
N TRP A 625 3.41 19.27 14.14
CA TRP A 625 4.26 19.32 15.34
C TRP A 625 4.17 20.67 16.06
N SER A 626 4.03 21.77 15.31
CA SER A 626 3.75 23.11 15.85
C SER A 626 2.39 23.22 16.56
N ALA A 627 1.37 22.51 16.06
CA ALA A 627 0.07 22.45 16.72
C ALA A 627 0.14 21.62 18.01
N ALA A 628 0.84 20.48 17.96
CA ALA A 628 1.06 19.62 19.12
C ALA A 628 1.75 20.38 20.25
N LEU A 629 2.81 21.14 19.94
CA LEU A 629 3.55 21.95 20.92
C LEU A 629 2.85 23.25 21.34
N ASP A 630 1.67 23.56 20.82
CA ASP A 630 0.98 24.82 21.07
C ASP A 630 1.86 26.04 20.73
N SER A 631 2.38 26.08 19.50
CA SER A 631 3.35 27.10 19.10
C SER A 631 2.80 28.52 19.01
N ALA A 632 1.48 28.69 19.05
CA ALA A 632 0.82 29.99 19.21
C ALA A 632 0.69 30.42 20.70
N ALA A 633 1.19 29.61 21.64
CA ALA A 633 1.15 29.82 23.08
C ALA A 633 -0.28 30.10 23.62
N GLN A 634 -1.26 29.34 23.13
CA GLN A 634 -2.66 29.49 23.52
C GLN A 634 -2.91 28.96 24.95
N PHE A 635 -2.16 27.96 25.38
CA PHE A 635 -2.34 27.24 26.64
C PHE A 635 -1.11 27.29 27.55
N SER A 636 0.09 27.36 26.99
CA SER A 636 1.34 27.57 27.73
C SER A 636 2.36 28.31 26.87
N LYS A 637 3.41 28.86 27.48
CA LYS A 637 4.51 29.50 26.73
C LYS A 637 5.62 28.53 26.34
N ASP A 638 5.56 27.28 26.81
CA ASP A 638 6.70 26.37 26.75
C ASP A 638 7.07 26.03 25.30
N GLY A 639 6.08 25.88 24.41
CA GLY A 639 6.30 25.60 22.97
C GLY A 639 6.18 26.81 22.05
N GLU A 640 6.15 28.04 22.58
CA GLU A 640 5.97 29.27 21.79
C GLU A 640 7.03 29.37 20.68
N GLY A 641 6.57 29.48 19.43
CA GLY A 641 7.46 29.62 18.27
C GLY A 641 8.11 28.32 17.78
N CYS A 642 7.82 27.16 18.38
CA CYS A 642 8.26 25.87 17.85
C CYS A 642 7.57 25.52 16.52
N GLY A 643 8.11 24.55 15.81
CA GLY A 643 7.54 24.06 14.54
C GLY A 643 8.60 23.58 13.59
N ASN A 644 8.19 23.44 12.32
CA ASN A 644 9.12 23.17 11.23
C ASN A 644 10.21 24.24 11.20
N GLU A 645 11.41 23.83 10.78
CA GLU A 645 12.57 24.70 10.69
C GLU A 645 13.04 25.30 12.03
N VAL A 646 12.70 24.67 13.15
CA VAL A 646 13.11 25.14 14.49
C VAL A 646 13.44 23.93 15.35
N VAL A 647 14.66 23.91 15.90
CA VAL A 647 15.03 22.96 16.95
C VAL A 647 14.57 23.53 18.28
N CYS A 648 13.61 22.86 18.93
CA CYS A 648 13.17 23.19 20.28
C CYS A 648 13.71 22.16 21.27
N GLU A 649 14.26 22.66 22.38
CA GLU A 649 14.76 21.89 23.52
C GLU A 649 14.02 22.31 24.78
N PHE A 650 13.70 21.34 25.63
CA PHE A 650 12.86 21.55 26.81
C PHE A 650 13.52 21.00 28.06
N GLU A 651 13.53 21.78 29.14
CA GLU A 651 14.01 21.36 30.46
C GLU A 651 12.88 20.78 31.31
N GLY A 652 12.03 19.92 30.72
CA GLY A 652 10.95 19.25 31.42
C GLY A 652 9.70 19.00 30.57
N LYS A 653 8.58 18.78 31.25
CA LYS A 653 7.28 18.46 30.65
C LYS A 653 6.71 19.68 29.93
N VAL A 654 6.30 19.49 28.68
CA VAL A 654 5.64 20.53 27.88
C VAL A 654 4.17 20.19 27.75
N ARG A 655 3.30 21.08 28.24
CA ARG A 655 1.85 20.88 28.12
C ARG A 655 1.43 20.72 26.66
N GLY A 656 1.90 21.63 25.80
CA GLY A 656 1.48 21.71 24.41
C GLY A 656 -0.05 21.81 24.28
N VAL A 657 -0.61 21.11 23.29
CA VAL A 657 -2.06 21.02 23.04
C VAL A 657 -2.79 20.13 24.04
N CYS A 658 -2.12 19.50 24.99
CA CYS A 658 -2.77 18.64 25.98
C CYS A 658 -3.64 19.45 26.99
N PRO A 659 -4.67 18.82 27.59
CA PRO A 659 -5.50 19.45 28.61
C PRO A 659 -4.69 19.88 29.83
N SER A 660 -5.25 20.73 30.69
CA SER A 660 -4.58 21.14 31.93
C SER A 660 -4.28 19.92 32.82
N GLY A 661 -3.07 19.82 33.36
CA GLY A 661 -2.60 18.67 34.15
C GLY A 661 -2.12 17.47 33.32
N TRP A 662 -2.05 17.63 31.99
CA TRP A 662 -1.51 16.66 31.05
C TRP A 662 -0.41 17.31 30.19
N HIS A 663 0.50 16.51 29.65
CA HIS A 663 1.58 16.96 28.78
C HIS A 663 1.79 16.02 27.60
N LEU A 664 2.50 16.52 26.59
CA LEU A 664 3.01 15.69 25.50
C LEU A 664 4.18 14.84 26.01
N PRO A 665 4.26 13.56 25.61
CA PRO A 665 5.31 12.67 26.03
C PRO A 665 6.66 13.02 25.40
N ASP A 666 7.75 12.84 26.15
CA ASP A 666 9.09 12.82 25.58
C ASP A 666 9.51 11.40 25.13
N THR A 667 10.71 11.28 24.56
CA THR A 667 11.21 9.95 24.14
C THR A 667 11.55 9.04 25.32
N THR A 668 11.83 9.59 26.50
CA THR A 668 12.09 8.82 27.73
C THR A 668 10.82 8.19 28.25
N GLU A 669 9.72 8.95 28.28
CA GLU A 669 8.42 8.46 28.73
C GLU A 669 7.87 7.38 27.80
N PHE A 670 8.06 7.53 26.49
CA PHE A 670 7.76 6.44 25.55
C PHE A 670 8.66 5.21 25.78
N ARG A 671 9.96 5.38 26.04
CA ARG A 671 10.85 4.24 26.35
C ARG A 671 10.41 3.53 27.63
N GLU A 672 10.02 4.24 28.67
CA GLU A 672 9.49 3.65 29.90
C GLU A 672 8.23 2.83 29.64
N LEU A 673 7.30 3.35 28.82
CA LEU A 673 6.12 2.60 28.37
C LEU A 673 6.52 1.31 27.66
N LEU A 674 7.41 1.40 26.67
CA LEU A 674 7.84 0.24 25.88
C LEU A 674 8.59 -0.80 26.72
N ASN A 675 9.46 -0.36 27.62
CA ASN A 675 10.20 -1.24 28.54
C ASN A 675 9.27 -1.93 29.53
N PHE A 676 8.23 -1.26 30.01
CA PHE A 676 7.23 -1.85 30.91
C PHE A 676 6.37 -2.91 30.20
N VAL A 677 6.00 -2.65 28.96
CA VAL A 677 5.19 -3.57 28.12
C VAL A 677 6.02 -4.79 27.69
N GLY A 678 7.31 -4.59 27.44
CA GLY A 678 8.24 -5.62 26.99
C GLY A 678 7.96 -6.09 25.57
N ASP A 679 8.14 -7.40 25.33
CA ASP A 679 8.08 -7.97 23.99
C ASP A 679 6.72 -7.78 23.30
N SER A 680 6.73 -7.75 21.97
CA SER A 680 5.54 -7.53 21.16
C SER A 680 4.75 -6.27 21.57
N SER A 681 5.48 -5.20 21.90
CA SER A 681 4.93 -3.98 22.49
C SER A 681 3.80 -3.35 21.66
N ALA A 682 3.91 -3.34 20.33
CA ALA A 682 2.83 -2.83 19.49
C ALA A 682 1.57 -3.68 19.63
N THR A 683 1.66 -5.01 19.52
CA THR A 683 0.47 -5.89 19.62
C THR A 683 -0.25 -5.76 20.96
N LYS A 684 0.47 -5.41 22.03
CA LYS A 684 -0.09 -5.24 23.38
C LYS A 684 -0.65 -3.83 23.64
N LEU A 685 -0.33 -2.86 22.78
CA LEU A 685 -0.76 -1.45 22.88
C LEU A 685 -1.80 -1.05 21.82
N LYS A 686 -1.84 -1.74 20.69
CA LYS A 686 -2.82 -1.56 19.60
C LYS A 686 -4.24 -1.80 20.11
N ALA A 687 -5.18 -0.99 19.64
CA ALA A 687 -6.59 -1.09 19.96
C ALA A 687 -7.20 -2.40 19.47
N ASN A 688 -8.19 -2.90 20.21
CA ASN A 688 -8.89 -4.13 19.88
C ASN A 688 -9.71 -3.93 18.60
N GLU A 689 -9.71 -4.91 17.67
CA GLU A 689 -10.49 -4.92 16.41
C GLU A 689 -10.27 -3.75 15.42
N ALA A 690 -9.38 -2.79 15.70
CA ALA A 690 -9.22 -1.59 14.86
C ALA A 690 -8.24 -1.77 13.69
N TRP A 691 -7.40 -2.81 13.71
CA TRP A 691 -6.24 -3.00 12.83
C TRP A 691 -6.44 -4.13 11.80
N GLY A 692 -7.69 -4.50 11.49
CA GLY A 692 -8.01 -5.64 10.63
C GLY A 692 -7.78 -7.02 11.28
N VAL A 693 -7.10 -7.06 12.43
CA VAL A 693 -6.92 -8.21 13.31
C VAL A 693 -7.27 -7.83 14.76
N SER A 694 -7.70 -8.81 15.55
CA SER A 694 -8.00 -8.60 16.97
C SER A 694 -6.72 -8.65 17.80
N TYR A 695 -6.46 -7.58 18.56
CA TYR A 695 -5.40 -7.52 19.56
C TYR A 695 -5.99 -7.47 20.96
N GLU A 696 -5.39 -8.20 21.90
CA GLU A 696 -5.88 -8.28 23.27
C GLU A 696 -5.75 -6.96 24.04
N ASN A 697 -4.86 -6.05 23.63
CA ASN A 697 -4.63 -4.75 24.27
C ASN A 697 -4.63 -4.82 25.82
N PRO A 698 -3.80 -5.69 26.43
CA PRO A 698 -3.86 -5.97 27.86
C PRO A 698 -3.53 -4.76 28.76
N TYR A 699 -2.94 -3.71 28.21
CA TYR A 699 -2.61 -2.48 28.94
C TYR A 699 -3.60 -1.34 28.70
N GLY A 700 -4.57 -1.52 27.81
CA GLY A 700 -5.64 -0.55 27.56
C GLY A 700 -5.20 0.75 26.87
N PHE A 701 -3.97 0.85 26.37
CA PHE A 701 -3.46 2.04 25.66
C PHE A 701 -4.29 2.39 24.42
N SER A 702 -4.79 1.36 23.72
CA SER A 702 -5.74 1.47 22.60
C SER A 702 -5.24 2.40 21.50
N ALA A 703 -4.05 2.13 20.97
CA ALA A 703 -3.52 2.81 19.79
C ALA A 703 -4.37 2.46 18.56
N LEU A 704 -5.02 3.45 17.95
CA LEU A 704 -5.80 3.28 16.73
C LEU A 704 -4.94 3.57 15.50
N PRO A 705 -5.15 2.89 14.35
CA PRO A 705 -4.40 3.12 13.13
C PRO A 705 -4.89 4.39 12.41
N ALA A 706 -4.57 5.55 12.97
CA ALA A 706 -5.06 6.85 12.53
C ALA A 706 -4.43 7.37 11.22
N GLY A 707 -3.40 6.69 10.71
CA GLY A 707 -2.64 7.12 9.54
C GLY A 707 -1.84 8.40 9.79
N GLY A 708 -1.63 9.14 8.71
CA GLY A 708 -0.95 10.44 8.72
C GLY A 708 -1.55 11.42 7.71
N TYR A 709 -1.16 12.68 7.84
CA TYR A 709 -1.35 13.69 6.81
C TYR A 709 0.03 14.17 6.38
N ASP A 710 0.41 13.82 5.14
CA ASP A 710 1.77 13.90 4.63
C ASP A 710 1.88 14.90 3.48
N TYR A 711 2.85 15.81 3.59
CA TYR A 711 3.29 16.66 2.48
C TYR A 711 4.41 15.94 1.73
N ARG A 712 4.27 15.77 0.41
CA ARG A 712 5.17 14.92 -0.40
C ARG A 712 6.50 15.59 -0.80
N ASP A 713 6.69 16.90 -0.59
CA ASP A 713 7.89 17.61 -1.04
C ASP A 713 8.29 18.81 -0.16
N GLU A 714 9.59 19.12 -0.13
CA GLU A 714 10.19 20.29 0.53
C GLU A 714 9.63 21.62 -0.01
N ASP A 715 9.21 21.66 -1.28
CA ASP A 715 8.68 22.86 -1.95
C ASP A 715 7.20 23.14 -1.62
N ARG A 716 6.51 22.26 -0.86
CA ARG A 716 5.10 22.42 -0.45
C ARG A 716 4.13 22.69 -1.63
N SER A 717 4.52 22.36 -2.85
CA SER A 717 3.84 22.72 -4.11
C SER A 717 2.89 21.63 -4.63
N ILE A 718 2.84 20.46 -3.97
CA ILE A 718 1.89 19.37 -4.24
C ILE A 718 0.90 19.23 -3.07
N ASN A 719 -0.36 18.96 -3.40
CA ASN A 719 -1.44 18.82 -2.42
C ASN A 719 -1.10 17.75 -1.36
N PRO A 720 -1.14 18.09 -0.06
CA PRO A 720 -0.95 17.11 1.01
C PRO A 720 -2.04 16.04 0.97
N HIS A 721 -1.69 14.82 1.36
CA HIS A 721 -2.55 13.65 1.26
C HIS A 721 -2.67 12.92 2.60
N PHE A 722 -3.81 12.26 2.79
CA PHE A 722 -4.08 11.43 3.96
C PHE A 722 -3.78 9.98 3.62
N ASP A 723 -2.93 9.33 4.40
CA ASP A 723 -2.38 8.03 4.02
C ASP A 723 -2.36 7.05 5.20
N TYR A 724 -2.36 5.75 4.88
CA TYR A 724 -2.18 4.62 5.80
C TYR A 724 -3.17 4.47 6.98
N ALA A 725 -4.34 5.12 6.97
CA ALA A 725 -5.37 4.83 7.97
C ALA A 725 -5.81 3.36 7.88
N GLY A 726 -5.98 2.71 9.03
CA GLY A 726 -6.20 1.26 9.11
C GLY A 726 -4.92 0.43 9.20
N GLY A 727 -3.75 0.98 8.83
CA GLY A 727 -2.48 0.26 8.81
C GLY A 727 -1.31 0.90 9.57
N LEU A 728 -1.39 2.16 10.00
CA LEU A 728 -0.28 2.86 10.63
C LEU A 728 -0.76 3.89 11.65
N THR A 729 0.04 4.18 12.68
CA THR A 729 -0.15 5.34 13.55
C THR A 729 1.17 5.87 14.08
N TYR A 730 1.19 7.18 14.37
CA TYR A 730 2.27 7.88 15.02
C TYR A 730 1.75 8.74 16.17
N PHE A 731 2.49 8.80 17.27
CA PHE A 731 2.24 9.70 18.39
C PHE A 731 3.40 10.66 18.57
N TRP A 732 3.14 11.97 18.44
CA TRP A 732 4.19 12.97 18.56
C TRP A 732 4.90 12.94 19.91
N SER A 733 6.22 13.10 19.87
CA SER A 733 7.04 13.44 21.02
C SER A 733 7.42 14.93 21.01
N ILE A 734 7.73 15.49 22.17
CA ILE A 734 8.29 16.85 22.29
C ILE A 734 9.72 16.96 21.77
N VAL A 735 10.43 15.85 21.54
CA VAL A 735 11.85 15.88 21.22
C VAL A 735 12.07 16.16 19.72
N SER A 736 12.85 17.21 19.41
CA SER A 736 13.37 17.45 18.07
C SER A 736 14.47 16.44 17.74
N ARG A 737 14.46 15.86 16.53
CA ARG A 737 15.63 15.15 16.00
C ARG A 737 16.61 16.16 15.39
N ASP A 738 16.09 17.04 14.56
CA ASP A 738 16.82 18.14 13.91
C ASP A 738 15.87 19.30 13.60
N HIS A 739 16.23 20.14 12.63
CA HIS A 739 15.51 21.33 12.24
C HIS A 739 14.12 21.02 11.66
N ASP A 740 14.01 19.92 10.90
CA ASP A 740 12.82 19.57 10.12
C ASP A 740 12.12 18.32 10.66
N ASP A 741 12.81 17.50 11.46
CA ASP A 741 12.29 16.25 12.01
C ASP A 741 12.03 16.30 13.52
N GLY A 742 10.88 15.74 13.93
CA GLY A 742 10.54 15.46 15.32
C GLY A 742 10.43 13.95 15.57
N TYR A 743 10.71 13.51 16.80
CA TYR A 743 10.49 12.11 17.18
C TYR A 743 9.01 11.80 17.39
N ALA A 744 8.61 10.57 17.08
CA ALA A 744 7.29 10.04 17.33
C ALA A 744 7.34 8.54 17.68
N LEU A 745 6.39 8.06 18.48
CA LEU A 745 6.16 6.62 18.65
C LEU A 745 5.33 6.11 17.47
N ALA A 746 5.86 5.16 16.70
CA ALA A 746 5.22 4.58 15.53
C ALA A 746 4.79 3.12 15.77
N MET A 747 3.63 2.75 15.21
CA MET A 747 3.16 1.36 15.13
C MET A 747 2.51 1.12 13.77
N ASP A 748 2.96 0.12 13.02
CA ASP A 748 2.39 -0.32 11.75
C ASP A 748 1.63 -1.64 11.91
N TYR A 749 0.81 -2.03 10.93
CA TYR A 749 -0.08 -3.18 11.01
C TYR A 749 0.69 -4.50 11.19
N SER A 750 1.80 -4.66 10.47
CA SER A 750 2.61 -5.89 10.41
C SER A 750 3.52 -6.06 11.62
N SER A 751 4.08 -4.99 12.16
CA SER A 751 5.08 -5.11 13.21
C SER A 751 4.46 -5.47 14.55
N ARG A 752 5.17 -6.35 15.25
CA ARG A 752 4.86 -6.70 16.64
C ARG A 752 5.43 -5.68 17.63
N TYR A 753 6.36 -4.82 17.22
CA TYR A 753 7.07 -3.89 18.08
C TYR A 753 6.72 -2.43 17.76
N ALA A 754 6.44 -1.65 18.79
CA ALA A 754 6.30 -0.21 18.65
C ALA A 754 7.70 0.42 18.71
N LYS A 755 7.99 1.36 17.82
CA LYS A 755 9.34 1.95 17.68
C LYS A 755 9.31 3.47 17.80
N LEU A 756 10.35 4.03 18.39
CA LEU A 756 10.62 5.46 18.26
C LEU A 756 11.18 5.71 16.85
N ALA A 757 10.41 6.44 16.05
CA ALA A 757 10.77 6.88 14.72
C ALA A 757 10.84 8.41 14.67
N TRP A 758 11.14 8.95 13.50
CA TRP A 758 11.05 10.37 13.23
C TRP A 758 10.00 10.64 12.15
N SER A 759 9.51 11.86 12.12
CA SER A 759 8.60 12.35 11.10
C SER A 759 8.87 13.83 10.88
N TYR A 760 8.70 14.28 9.63
CA TYR A 760 8.76 15.70 9.32
C TYR A 760 7.75 16.49 10.16
N LYS A 761 8.20 17.61 10.72
CA LYS A 761 7.44 18.49 11.60
C LYS A 761 6.27 19.18 10.89
N TYR A 762 6.34 19.26 9.56
CA TYR A 762 5.27 19.74 8.70
C TYR A 762 4.20 18.68 8.38
N ASN A 763 4.39 17.42 8.77
CA ASN A 763 3.34 16.40 8.67
C ASN A 763 2.45 16.42 9.92
N ALA A 764 1.21 15.91 9.80
CA ALA A 764 0.31 15.78 10.94
C ALA A 764 0.27 14.35 11.48
N ARG A 765 0.41 14.19 12.80
CA ARG A 765 0.40 12.90 13.53
C ARG A 765 -0.52 12.96 14.75
N SER A 766 -0.91 11.82 15.28
CA SER A 766 -1.78 11.78 16.46
C SER A 766 -1.06 12.30 17.71
N VAL A 767 -1.84 12.77 18.69
CA VAL A 767 -1.34 13.18 20.01
C VAL A 767 -1.92 12.25 21.07
N ARG A 768 -1.04 11.78 21.96
CA ARG A 768 -1.37 10.92 23.09
C ARG A 768 -0.77 11.50 24.36
N CYS A 769 -1.60 12.14 25.19
CA CYS A 769 -1.11 12.85 26.35
C CYS A 769 -0.89 11.92 27.56
N ILE A 770 0.05 12.31 28.41
CA ILE A 770 0.40 11.67 29.68
C ILE A 770 0.11 12.65 30.83
N LYS A 771 -0.32 12.12 31.99
CA LYS A 771 -0.68 12.94 33.16
C LYS A 771 0.57 13.40 33.91
N ASN A 772 0.55 14.63 34.42
CA ASN A 772 1.70 15.25 35.10
C ASN A 772 2.16 14.52 36.37
#